data_AF-A0A1V6I002-F1
#
_entry.id   AF-A0A1V6I002-F1
#
_cell.length_a   1.000
_cell.length_b   1.000
_cell.length_c   1.000
_cell.angle_alpha   90.00
_cell.angle_beta   90.00
_cell.angle_gamma   90.00
#
_symmetry.space_group_name_H-M   'P 1'
#
loop_
_entity.id
_entity.type
_entity.pdbx_description
1 polymer ?
#
loop_
_entity_poly.entity_id
_entity_poly.type
_entity_poly.pdbx_seq_one_letter_code
_entity_poly.pdbx_strand_id
1 'polypeptide(L)'
;MQFVNIVKNGLLKFTKSNVFSYLPKFITNRYKDQINFSNYVFEKSISCLFILPAKAVKESDIQLVEKLYFLNNENKKIFYDLSFKTLGDVRHPLNAIFFSRLLASLKMNERDISWSEYIRKKSYNIEEYILEFERQCRSTDSESMIVSDKQHIVSRIIVWFLTSTNKDLRDKSTRALYFYGRKFPNEFSSLAYNSLKFNDPYVWERTLTALYGVVMAEHNSTISDNFRNHILPELSKNIYDLIFKENAQHSTTHILARDYARRIIEIGLIHKPNLFTEKEIKNIRPPYKFGGIRSLGEFDYGDQPYNNYDGPIYMDFSNYTIGRIVNDGHAYSDPPEKQKVRRQIYWRIFNLGWDYEIFKEADKDIDIYNYYRSTEQVKIERYGKKYSWIAYFENAGLRDDLGLLDKDRWNQFRLPSSDIDPSFPEEPKNELFFTHNILGDKTTTLVEWCENGGMPSVEDYLTIKDLKGNLGNWICLDSFISQENIPIERNCFIYIRGLIIKNNDYSNVIKYLKMQNMSKRRLFETQNNYYTYADELYIYNDATHSNQITVELEIGKEKIKTKRSKYDYYPSIFSDLENDKRNTCKEIEVPIIKEFDVLMPVMEYNWEDYHSSINNAGHNTIVAKEIANHLKLVSQPQTFDLLDSNGSIASLNLKYFNNYNNNHSFVYIRKDLLDKYLLDTNCQFAWAIWGERDVRFQSEERRQEYFNANPFKEYQVFQKVIEYIT
;
A
#
# COMPACT_ATOMS: atom_id res chain seq x y z
N MET A 1 34.96 18.64 15.67
CA MET A 1 33.59 18.19 16.00
C MET A 1 33.30 18.67 17.43
N GLN A 2 33.04 19.97 17.62
CA GLN A 2 33.13 20.57 18.97
C GLN A 2 31.96 20.15 19.87
N PHE A 3 32.23 19.38 20.93
CA PHE A 3 31.28 19.19 22.04
C PHE A 3 31.21 20.49 22.85
N VAL A 4 30.05 21.13 22.85
CA VAL A 4 29.90 22.47 23.43
C VAL A 4 29.63 22.37 24.94
N ASN A 5 30.41 23.11 25.73
CA ASN A 5 30.13 23.63 27.09
C ASN A 5 30.75 22.99 28.36
N ILE A 6 31.33 21.79 28.38
CA ILE A 6 31.89 21.29 29.67
C ILE A 6 33.28 21.89 29.98
N VAL A 7 34.23 21.87 29.03
CA VAL A 7 35.59 22.43 29.24
C VAL A 7 35.64 23.96 29.09
N LYS A 8 34.66 24.54 28.37
CA LYS A 8 34.60 25.99 28.09
C LYS A 8 34.56 26.84 29.37
N ASN A 9 33.98 26.39 30.48
CA ASN A 9 33.68 27.32 31.57
C ASN A 9 34.88 27.79 32.41
N GLY A 10 35.99 27.05 32.49
CA GLY A 10 37.14 27.46 33.31
C GLY A 10 38.11 28.36 32.54
N LEU A 11 38.74 27.80 31.51
CA LEU A 11 39.79 28.48 30.73
C LEU A 11 39.22 29.59 29.84
N LEU A 12 37.99 29.46 29.34
CA LEU A 12 37.40 30.49 28.47
C LEU A 12 36.91 31.70 29.28
N LYS A 13 36.50 31.52 30.54
CA LYS A 13 36.28 32.62 31.48
C LYS A 13 37.56 33.42 31.71
N PHE A 14 38.71 32.75 31.82
CA PHE A 14 40.01 33.42 31.89
C PHE A 14 40.31 34.23 30.62
N THR A 15 40.10 33.66 29.43
CA THR A 15 40.31 34.38 28.16
C THR A 15 39.32 35.51 27.89
N LYS A 16 38.15 35.47 28.51
CA LYS A 16 37.14 36.54 28.45
C LYS A 16 37.31 37.58 29.55
N SER A 17 38.26 37.39 30.48
CA SER A 17 38.53 38.40 31.51
C SER A 17 39.19 39.63 30.88
N ASN A 18 38.88 40.81 31.41
CA ASN A 18 39.52 42.06 30.98
C ASN A 18 41.06 41.98 31.10
N VAL A 19 41.58 41.16 32.02
CA VAL A 19 43.03 40.94 32.19
C VAL A 19 43.66 40.28 30.97
N PHE A 20 42.93 39.41 30.27
CA PHE A 20 43.46 38.67 29.12
C PHE A 20 43.83 39.58 27.94
N SER A 21 43.08 40.66 27.71
CA SER A 21 43.37 41.63 26.65
C SER A 21 44.63 42.46 26.91
N TYR A 22 45.10 42.54 28.16
CA TYR A 22 46.31 43.25 28.54
C TYR A 22 47.57 42.36 28.53
N LEU A 23 47.44 41.05 28.29
CA LEU A 23 48.58 40.14 28.23
C LEU A 23 49.33 40.26 26.89
N PRO A 24 50.67 40.11 26.88
CA PRO A 24 51.46 40.06 25.65
C PRO A 24 50.93 39.02 24.65
N LYS A 25 51.02 39.33 23.34
CA LYS A 25 50.46 38.52 22.25
C LYS A 25 50.92 37.05 22.26
N PHE A 26 52.17 36.79 22.66
CA PHE A 26 52.68 35.42 22.73
C PHE A 26 52.04 34.60 23.87
N ILE A 27 51.71 35.24 25.00
CA ILE A 27 51.01 34.62 26.13
C ILE A 27 49.56 34.34 25.75
N THR A 28 48.88 35.32 25.15
CA THR A 28 47.49 35.13 24.69
C THR A 28 47.38 34.05 23.63
N ASN A 29 48.34 33.95 22.70
CA ASN A 29 48.42 32.85 21.74
C ASN A 29 48.61 31.48 22.43
N ARG A 30 49.55 31.38 23.38
CA ARG A 30 49.78 30.11 24.12
C ARG A 30 48.53 29.62 24.86
N TYR A 31 47.78 30.52 25.50
CA TYR A 31 46.51 30.16 26.15
C TYR A 31 45.44 29.73 25.14
N LYS A 32 45.34 30.41 23.98
CA LYS A 32 44.44 29.99 22.90
C LYS A 32 44.79 28.59 22.39
N ASP A 33 46.08 28.32 22.17
CA ASP A 33 46.55 27.01 21.72
C ASP A 33 46.25 25.91 22.74
N GLN A 34 46.47 26.19 24.04
CA GLN A 34 46.17 25.25 25.11
C GLN A 34 44.66 24.94 25.21
N ILE A 35 43.79 25.96 25.04
CA ILE A 35 42.34 25.77 25.00
C ILE A 35 41.93 24.94 23.79
N ASN A 36 42.47 25.26 22.61
CA ASN A 36 42.19 24.52 21.38
C ASN A 36 42.61 23.05 21.51
N PHE A 37 43.80 22.79 22.06
CA PHE A 37 44.28 21.44 22.31
C PHE A 37 43.43 20.71 23.35
N SER A 38 43.08 21.34 24.47
CA SER A 38 42.22 20.73 25.49
C SER A 38 40.84 20.38 24.93
N ASN A 39 40.25 21.23 24.09
CA ASN A 39 38.98 20.97 23.43
C ASN A 39 39.11 19.79 22.45
N TYR A 40 40.19 19.75 21.67
CA TYR A 40 40.49 18.64 20.77
C TYR A 40 40.63 17.32 21.52
N VAL A 41 41.42 17.28 22.60
CA VAL A 41 41.61 16.07 23.41
C VAL A 41 40.28 15.61 24.01
N PHE A 42 39.50 16.51 24.60
CA PHE A 42 38.18 16.18 25.14
C PHE A 42 37.26 15.58 24.06
N GLU A 43 37.20 16.21 22.88
CA GLU A 43 36.43 15.70 21.75
C GLU A 43 36.86 14.30 21.31
N LYS A 44 38.17 14.05 21.23
CA LYS A 44 38.69 12.73 20.89
C LYS A 44 38.39 11.70 21.98
N SER A 45 38.52 12.06 23.25
CA SER A 45 38.19 11.17 24.37
C SER A 45 36.73 10.71 24.32
N ILE A 46 35.78 11.62 24.07
CA ILE A 46 34.37 11.25 23.93
C ILE A 46 34.14 10.37 22.70
N SER A 47 34.74 10.73 21.55
CA SER A 47 34.59 9.96 20.32
C SER A 47 35.16 8.54 20.45
N CYS A 48 36.24 8.37 21.23
CA CYS A 48 36.85 7.06 21.49
C CYS A 48 35.93 6.11 22.25
N LEU A 49 34.98 6.61 23.06
CA LEU A 49 34.01 5.76 23.78
C LEU A 49 33.12 4.92 22.85
N PHE A 50 33.05 5.27 21.55
CA PHE A 50 32.29 4.54 20.53
C PHE A 50 33.15 3.59 19.68
N ILE A 51 34.42 3.42 20.04
CA ILE A 51 35.38 2.57 19.31
C ILE A 51 36.11 1.64 20.28
N LEU A 52 36.24 2.03 21.55
CA LEU A 52 36.82 1.19 22.58
C LEU A 52 36.07 -0.14 22.72
N PRO A 53 36.78 -1.23 23.06
CA PRO A 53 36.13 -2.49 23.41
C PRO A 53 35.12 -2.28 24.54
N ALA A 54 33.96 -2.93 24.48
CA ALA A 54 32.86 -2.77 25.45
C ALA A 54 33.31 -2.75 26.92
N LYS A 55 34.23 -3.67 27.29
CA LYS A 55 34.77 -3.80 28.66
C LYS A 55 35.54 -2.58 29.17
N ALA A 56 35.96 -1.68 28.29
CA ALA A 56 36.72 -0.47 28.63
C ALA A 56 35.82 0.75 28.85
N VAL A 57 34.54 0.68 28.46
CA VAL A 57 33.57 1.76 28.65
C VAL A 57 32.85 1.54 29.99
N LYS A 58 33.06 2.47 30.94
CA LYS A 58 32.53 2.37 32.30
C LYS A 58 31.15 3.02 32.40
N GLU A 59 30.43 2.72 33.47
CA GLU A 59 29.13 3.35 33.78
C GLU A 59 29.21 4.88 33.84
N SER A 60 30.29 5.42 34.41
CA SER A 60 30.53 6.88 34.44
C SER A 60 30.65 7.49 33.04
N ASP A 61 31.17 6.73 32.08
CA ASP A 61 31.34 7.18 30.70
C ASP A 61 29.99 7.21 29.97
N ILE A 62 29.13 6.21 30.23
CA ILE A 62 27.75 6.15 29.71
C ILE A 62 26.94 7.35 30.21
N GLN A 63 27.01 7.64 31.51
CA GLN A 63 26.34 8.78 32.12
C GLN A 63 26.85 10.13 31.57
N LEU A 64 28.15 10.22 31.30
CA LEU A 64 28.74 11.40 30.67
C LEU A 64 28.20 11.61 29.25
N VAL A 65 28.14 10.55 28.44
CA VAL A 65 27.56 10.59 27.08
C VAL A 65 26.10 11.02 27.13
N GLU A 66 25.30 10.43 28.02
CA GLU A 66 23.89 10.80 28.21
C GLU A 66 23.72 12.28 28.58
N LYS A 67 24.49 12.76 29.57
CA LYS A 67 24.47 14.17 29.97
C LYS A 67 24.85 15.11 28.83
N LEU A 68 25.88 14.75 28.06
CA LEU A 68 26.32 15.54 26.91
C LEU A 68 25.30 15.54 25.77
N TYR A 69 24.58 14.43 25.57
CA TYR A 69 23.53 14.29 24.57
C TYR A 69 22.35 15.25 24.83
N PHE A 70 21.89 15.35 26.08
CA PHE A 70 20.79 16.25 26.44
C PHE A 70 21.19 17.72 26.56
N LEU A 71 22.49 18.04 26.54
CA LEU A 71 22.98 19.40 26.79
C LEU A 71 22.55 20.42 25.72
N ASN A 72 22.55 20.05 24.44
CA ASN A 72 22.08 20.89 23.32
C ASN A 72 21.85 20.05 22.05
N ASN A 73 21.25 20.64 21.01
CA ASN A 73 20.97 19.93 19.74
C ASN A 73 22.20 19.71 18.86
N GLU A 74 23.22 20.57 18.92
CA GLU A 74 24.47 20.40 18.15
C GLU A 74 25.18 19.11 18.54
N ASN A 75 25.23 18.82 19.85
CA ASN A 75 25.81 17.59 20.39
C ASN A 75 25.05 16.34 19.91
N LYS A 76 23.71 16.40 19.81
CA LYS A 76 22.89 15.23 19.39
C LYS A 76 23.33 14.71 18.02
N LYS A 77 23.54 15.61 17.05
CA LYS A 77 24.01 15.25 15.70
C LYS A 77 25.35 14.48 15.74
N ILE A 78 26.29 14.95 16.56
CA ILE A 78 27.59 14.29 16.74
C ILE A 78 27.42 12.89 17.31
N PHE A 79 26.56 12.74 18.33
CA PHE A 79 26.28 11.43 18.92
C PHE A 79 25.54 10.50 17.97
N TYR A 80 24.65 11.01 17.11
CA TYR A 80 24.05 10.21 16.05
C TYR A 80 25.12 9.69 15.10
N ASP A 81 26.03 10.54 14.61
CA ASP A 81 27.14 10.11 13.75
C ASP A 81 28.00 9.01 14.40
N LEU A 82 28.32 9.19 15.68
CA LEU A 82 29.13 8.22 16.44
C LEU A 82 28.37 6.91 16.70
N SER A 83 27.05 6.99 16.94
CA SER A 83 26.22 5.84 17.31
C SER A 83 26.30 4.70 16.28
N PHE A 84 26.32 5.02 14.97
CA PHE A 84 26.33 4.02 13.89
C PHE A 84 27.52 3.07 13.94
N LYS A 85 28.58 3.39 14.69
CA LYS A 85 29.72 2.50 14.92
C LYS A 85 29.41 1.36 15.90
N THR A 86 28.43 1.55 16.79
CA THR A 86 28.15 0.67 17.93
C THR A 86 26.70 0.19 17.99
N LEU A 87 25.78 0.72 17.18
CA LEU A 87 24.35 0.35 17.21
C LEU A 87 24.13 -1.16 17.18
N GLY A 88 24.85 -1.86 16.29
CA GLY A 88 24.79 -3.32 16.11
C GLY A 88 25.74 -4.12 17.00
N ASP A 89 26.49 -3.52 17.92
CA ASP A 89 27.36 -4.27 18.82
C ASP A 89 26.59 -4.67 20.08
N VAL A 90 26.24 -5.96 20.14
CA VAL A 90 25.46 -6.56 21.22
C VAL A 90 26.11 -6.44 22.60
N ARG A 91 27.44 -6.26 22.66
CA ARG A 91 28.19 -6.13 23.92
C ARG A 91 28.48 -4.69 24.30
N HIS A 92 28.48 -3.77 23.33
CA HIS A 92 28.86 -2.39 23.58
C HIS A 92 27.78 -1.63 24.36
N PRO A 93 28.09 -0.95 25.48
CA PRO A 93 27.06 -0.31 26.29
C PRO A 93 26.37 0.88 25.60
N LEU A 94 27.02 1.52 24.62
CA LEU A 94 26.46 2.60 23.79
C LEU A 94 25.82 2.08 22.48
N ASN A 95 25.17 0.92 22.53
CA ASN A 95 24.50 0.30 21.38
C ASN A 95 23.06 0.83 21.17
N ALA A 96 22.30 0.18 20.29
CA ALA A 96 20.94 0.60 19.97
C ALA A 96 19.97 0.60 21.17
N ILE A 97 20.21 -0.20 22.22
CA ILE A 97 19.37 -0.16 23.44
C ILE A 97 19.55 1.18 24.14
N PHE A 98 20.81 1.61 24.32
CA PHE A 98 21.14 2.89 24.92
C PHE A 98 20.54 4.06 24.12
N PHE A 99 20.74 4.09 22.81
CA PHE A 99 20.20 5.15 21.96
C PHE A 99 18.67 5.15 21.89
N SER A 100 18.05 3.97 21.87
CA SER A 100 16.59 3.86 21.89
C SER A 100 16.00 4.46 23.18
N ARG A 101 16.65 4.26 24.34
CA ARG A 101 16.27 4.89 25.61
C ARG A 101 16.37 6.42 25.54
N LEU A 102 17.45 6.95 24.95
CA LEU A 102 17.61 8.40 24.79
C LEU A 102 16.51 9.00 23.91
N LEU A 103 16.24 8.39 22.75
CA LEU A 103 15.21 8.84 21.81
C LEU A 103 13.79 8.77 22.41
N ALA A 104 13.50 7.73 23.18
CA ALA A 104 12.22 7.56 23.88
C ALA A 104 11.95 8.66 24.92
N SER A 105 13.00 9.21 25.52
CA SER A 105 12.88 10.24 26.57
C SER A 105 12.60 11.65 26.03
N LEU A 106 12.83 11.88 24.74
CA LEU A 106 12.60 13.18 24.11
C LEU A 106 11.11 13.44 23.91
N LYS A 107 10.71 14.71 23.99
CA LYS A 107 9.41 15.15 23.45
C LYS A 107 9.40 14.92 21.94
N MET A 108 8.21 14.73 21.38
CA MET A 108 8.06 14.43 19.96
C MET A 108 8.71 15.49 19.07
N ASN A 109 8.44 16.76 19.34
CA ASN A 109 9.02 17.88 18.59
C ASN A 109 10.55 17.98 18.72
N GLU A 110 11.10 17.76 19.92
CA GLU A 110 12.55 17.73 20.17
C GLU A 110 13.23 16.58 19.44
N ARG A 111 12.58 15.41 19.38
CA ARG A 111 13.06 14.25 18.62
C ARG A 111 12.97 14.51 17.12
N ASP A 112 11.89 15.11 16.65
CA ASP A 112 11.68 15.37 15.23
C ASP A 112 12.72 16.33 14.67
N ILE A 113 12.93 17.49 15.32
CA ILE A 113 13.91 18.48 14.87
C ILE A 113 15.37 18.03 15.03
N SER A 114 15.61 16.95 15.80
CA SER A 114 16.94 16.38 16.00
C SER A 114 17.13 15.07 15.23
N TRP A 115 16.56 13.97 15.71
CA TRP A 115 16.71 12.64 15.13
C TRP A 115 16.02 12.49 13.78
N SER A 116 14.73 12.84 13.68
CA SER A 116 13.97 12.64 12.44
C SER A 116 14.52 13.51 11.31
N GLU A 117 14.96 14.73 11.63
CA GLU A 117 15.64 15.62 10.71
C GLU A 117 17.03 15.11 10.31
N TYR A 118 17.77 14.54 11.25
CA TYR A 118 19.05 13.89 10.97
C TYR A 118 18.88 12.73 9.98
N ILE A 119 17.92 11.84 10.21
CA ILE A 119 17.71 10.68 9.33
C ILE A 119 17.14 11.10 7.97
N ARG A 120 16.29 12.14 7.92
CA ARG A 120 15.78 12.70 6.67
C ARG A 120 16.91 13.26 5.81
N LYS A 121 17.81 14.05 6.40
CA LYS A 121 18.99 14.62 5.71
C LYS A 121 20.01 13.56 5.28
N LYS A 122 19.96 12.35 5.85
CA LYS A 122 20.83 11.22 5.53
C LYS A 122 20.08 10.03 4.92
N SER A 123 18.91 10.26 4.33
CA SER A 123 18.01 9.17 3.95
C SER A 123 18.68 8.15 3.03
N TYR A 124 19.55 8.57 2.11
CA TYR A 124 20.27 7.68 1.20
C TYR A 124 21.13 6.63 1.94
N ASN A 125 21.95 7.06 2.90
CA ASN A 125 22.81 6.15 3.68
C ASN A 125 21.99 5.24 4.60
N ILE A 126 20.87 5.75 5.12
CA ILE A 126 20.00 4.99 6.03
C ILE A 126 19.18 3.98 5.24
N GLU A 127 18.78 4.30 4.02
CA GLU A 127 18.10 3.38 3.11
C GLU A 127 18.97 2.14 2.84
N GLU A 128 20.25 2.32 2.50
CA GLU A 128 21.18 1.20 2.32
C GLU A 128 21.27 0.32 3.58
N TYR A 129 21.34 0.96 4.75
CA TYR A 129 21.35 0.26 6.04
C TYR A 129 20.08 -0.57 6.28
N ILE A 130 18.90 -0.03 5.93
CA ILE A 130 17.61 -0.72 6.05
C ILE A 130 17.55 -1.91 5.09
N LEU A 131 17.96 -1.72 3.84
CA LEU A 131 17.94 -2.77 2.81
C LEU A 131 18.89 -3.92 3.16
N GLU A 132 20.04 -3.63 3.75
CA GLU A 132 20.96 -4.66 4.26
C GLU A 132 20.32 -5.46 5.40
N PHE A 133 19.69 -4.80 6.36
CA PHE A 133 18.96 -5.48 7.43
C PHE A 133 17.79 -6.32 6.90
N GLU A 134 17.01 -5.79 5.95
CA GLU A 134 15.92 -6.52 5.29
C GLU A 134 16.46 -7.78 4.61
N ARG A 135 17.56 -7.68 3.85
CA ARG A 135 18.18 -8.84 3.17
C ARG A 135 18.59 -9.93 4.16
N GLN A 136 19.16 -9.55 5.31
CA GLN A 136 19.52 -10.50 6.36
C GLN A 136 18.28 -11.15 7.00
N CYS A 137 17.18 -10.40 7.15
CA CYS A 137 15.94 -10.95 7.69
C CYS A 137 15.21 -11.87 6.69
N ARG A 138 15.35 -11.64 5.39
CA ARG A 138 14.81 -12.50 4.32
C ARG A 138 15.62 -13.80 4.13
N SER A 139 16.88 -13.84 4.57
CA SER A 139 17.71 -15.04 4.40
C SER A 139 17.18 -16.23 5.20
N THR A 140 17.05 -17.37 4.51
CA THR A 140 16.69 -18.68 5.08
C THR A 140 17.90 -19.52 5.49
N ASP A 141 19.11 -19.00 5.31
CA ASP A 141 20.33 -19.71 5.66
C ASP A 141 20.46 -19.92 7.18
N SER A 142 21.13 -21.00 7.59
CA SER A 142 21.43 -21.23 9.00
C SER A 142 22.37 -20.15 9.53
N GLU A 143 21.91 -19.38 10.51
CA GLU A 143 22.68 -18.27 11.09
C GLU A 143 23.13 -18.59 12.53
N SER A 144 24.30 -18.05 12.91
CA SER A 144 24.78 -18.16 14.29
C SER A 144 23.97 -17.28 15.25
N MET A 145 23.92 -17.64 16.53
CA MET A 145 23.25 -16.84 17.58
C MET A 145 23.74 -15.38 17.66
N ILE A 146 25.00 -15.12 17.29
CA ILE A 146 25.55 -13.76 17.26
C ILE A 146 24.88 -12.91 16.16
N VAL A 147 24.50 -13.52 15.04
CA VAL A 147 23.84 -12.83 13.93
C VAL A 147 22.39 -12.49 14.30
N SER A 148 21.66 -13.44 14.92
CA SER A 148 20.32 -13.18 15.43
C SER A 148 20.32 -12.09 16.51
N ASP A 149 21.26 -12.13 17.47
CA ASP A 149 21.38 -11.09 18.50
C ASP A 149 21.63 -9.70 17.90
N LYS A 150 22.41 -9.64 16.81
CA LYS A 150 22.63 -8.39 16.05
C LYS A 150 21.36 -7.91 15.37
N GLN A 151 20.58 -8.80 14.75
CA GLN A 151 19.30 -8.44 14.15
C GLN A 151 18.33 -7.92 15.22
N HIS A 152 18.25 -8.59 16.37
CA HIS A 152 17.42 -8.14 17.51
C HIS A 152 17.81 -6.75 17.99
N ILE A 153 19.11 -6.46 18.13
CA ILE A 153 19.53 -5.14 18.61
C ILE A 153 19.34 -4.05 17.56
N VAL A 154 19.61 -4.34 16.28
CA VAL A 154 19.43 -3.39 15.17
C VAL A 154 17.95 -3.08 14.95
N SER A 155 17.04 -4.03 15.14
CA SER A 155 15.59 -3.78 15.04
C SER A 155 15.14 -2.62 15.97
N ARG A 156 15.80 -2.47 17.13
CA ARG A 156 15.49 -1.40 18.11
C ARG A 156 15.82 0.00 17.61
N ILE A 157 16.77 0.14 16.68
CA ILE A 157 17.05 1.44 16.05
C ILE A 157 16.19 1.65 14.79
N ILE A 158 15.86 0.59 14.05
CA ILE A 158 15.00 0.69 12.85
C ILE A 158 13.61 1.21 13.21
N VAL A 159 13.06 0.85 14.37
CA VAL A 159 11.81 1.42 14.89
C VAL A 159 11.86 2.95 14.95
N TRP A 160 13.02 3.56 15.21
CA TRP A 160 13.16 5.02 15.24
C TRP A 160 13.25 5.66 13.85
N PHE A 161 13.51 4.89 12.79
CA PHE A 161 13.43 5.40 11.41
C PHE A 161 11.98 5.67 10.99
N LEU A 162 11.00 5.04 11.66
CA LEU A 162 9.57 5.27 11.43
C LEU A 162 9.12 6.70 11.76
N THR A 163 9.93 7.46 12.52
CA THR A 163 9.65 8.88 12.82
C THR A 163 9.85 9.80 11.60
N SER A 164 10.50 9.32 10.54
CA SER A 164 10.88 10.13 9.38
C SER A 164 9.69 10.72 8.63
N THR A 165 9.86 11.96 8.14
CA THR A 165 8.92 12.58 7.19
C THR A 165 9.19 12.19 5.73
N ASN A 166 10.32 11.51 5.46
CA ASN A 166 10.53 10.84 4.18
C ASN A 166 9.70 9.54 4.19
N LYS A 167 8.58 9.57 3.46
CA LYS A 167 7.62 8.45 3.39
C LYS A 167 8.26 7.17 2.87
N ASP A 168 9.07 7.26 1.82
CA ASP A 168 9.77 6.11 1.23
C ASP A 168 10.71 5.43 2.26
N LEU A 169 11.46 6.22 3.05
CA LEU A 169 12.30 5.70 4.12
C LEU A 169 11.47 5.01 5.22
N ARG A 170 10.32 5.60 5.58
CA ARG A 170 9.40 5.06 6.60
C ARG A 170 8.74 3.77 6.13
N ASP A 171 8.36 3.69 4.86
CA ASP A 171 7.76 2.50 4.24
C ASP A 171 8.78 1.36 4.16
N LYS A 172 10.01 1.62 3.67
CA LYS A 172 11.11 0.64 3.68
C LYS A 172 11.44 0.15 5.08
N SER A 173 11.46 1.04 6.08
CA SER A 173 11.65 0.65 7.48
C SER A 173 10.52 -0.24 7.99
N THR A 174 9.27 0.04 7.59
CA THR A 174 8.10 -0.78 7.94
C THR A 174 8.23 -2.18 7.34
N ARG A 175 8.61 -2.30 6.07
CA ARG A 175 8.82 -3.58 5.39
C ARG A 175 9.98 -4.38 5.98
N ALA A 176 11.07 -3.72 6.32
CA ALA A 176 12.20 -4.35 7.00
C ALA A 176 11.80 -4.94 8.35
N LEU A 177 10.97 -4.22 9.13
CA LEU A 177 10.41 -4.73 10.38
C LEU A 177 9.41 -5.87 10.16
N TYR A 178 8.64 -5.84 9.08
CA TYR A 178 7.79 -6.94 8.66
C TYR A 178 8.60 -8.23 8.43
N PHE A 179 9.66 -8.19 7.61
CA PHE A 179 10.52 -9.38 7.39
C PHE A 179 11.25 -9.82 8.66
N TYR A 180 11.67 -8.88 9.51
CA TYR A 180 12.19 -9.22 10.83
C TYR A 180 11.15 -9.97 11.69
N GLY A 181 9.89 -9.54 11.68
CA GLY A 181 8.82 -10.21 12.40
C GLY A 181 8.39 -11.55 11.81
N ARG A 182 8.51 -11.74 10.49
CA ARG A 182 8.35 -13.06 9.84
C ARG A 182 9.39 -14.05 10.37
N LYS A 183 10.64 -13.61 10.53
CA LYS A 183 11.75 -14.45 11.04
C LYS A 183 11.73 -14.63 12.56
N PHE A 184 11.37 -13.59 13.31
CA PHE A 184 11.39 -13.54 14.78
C PHE A 184 10.07 -12.99 15.35
N PRO A 185 8.96 -13.74 15.24
CA PRO A 185 7.63 -13.24 15.57
C PRO A 185 7.46 -12.86 17.05
N ASN A 186 8.07 -13.59 17.98
CA ASN A 186 7.95 -13.30 19.42
C ASN A 186 8.70 -12.02 19.81
N GLU A 187 9.92 -11.86 19.30
CA GLU A 187 10.79 -10.72 19.55
C GLU A 187 10.21 -9.46 18.90
N PHE A 188 9.68 -9.58 17.69
CA PHE A 188 9.01 -8.46 17.03
C PHE A 188 7.68 -8.08 17.71
N SER A 189 6.89 -9.06 18.15
CA SER A 189 5.68 -8.79 18.95
C SER A 189 6.03 -7.98 20.21
N SER A 190 7.07 -8.38 20.93
CA SER A 190 7.58 -7.65 22.10
C SER A 190 8.06 -6.24 21.75
N LEU A 191 8.68 -6.06 20.58
CA LEU A 191 9.11 -4.75 20.09
C LEU A 191 7.91 -3.85 19.77
N ALA A 192 6.86 -4.39 19.13
CA ALA A 192 5.61 -3.68 18.84
C ALA A 192 4.83 -3.31 20.11
N TYR A 193 4.79 -4.15 21.15
CA TYR A 193 4.17 -3.76 22.42
C TYR A 193 4.93 -2.63 23.10
N ASN A 194 6.26 -2.66 23.03
CA ASN A 194 7.09 -1.60 23.62
C ASN A 194 6.95 -0.28 22.86
N SER A 195 6.73 -0.30 21.55
CA SER A 195 6.57 0.92 20.76
C SER A 195 5.32 1.72 21.16
N LEU A 196 4.26 1.07 21.66
CA LEU A 196 3.04 1.72 22.17
C LEU A 196 3.32 2.75 23.28
N LYS A 197 4.47 2.64 23.96
CA LYS A 197 4.91 3.56 25.02
C LYS A 197 5.49 4.86 24.48
N PHE A 198 5.86 4.92 23.20
CA PHE A 198 6.49 6.09 22.61
C PHE A 198 5.46 7.17 22.29
N ASN A 199 5.81 8.43 22.54
CA ASN A 199 4.95 9.59 22.31
C ASN A 199 4.84 10.02 20.83
N ASP A 200 5.25 9.17 19.88
CA ASP A 200 5.12 9.40 18.44
C ASP A 200 4.20 8.35 17.80
N PRO A 201 2.97 8.75 17.42
CA PRO A 201 2.03 7.86 16.75
C PRO A 201 2.50 7.18 15.48
N TYR A 202 3.38 7.80 14.68
CA TYR A 202 3.92 7.13 13.50
C TYR A 202 4.69 5.85 13.85
N VAL A 203 5.34 5.83 15.02
CA VAL A 203 6.15 4.68 15.43
C VAL A 203 5.28 3.50 15.79
N TRP A 204 4.32 3.67 16.72
CA TRP A 204 3.48 2.56 17.12
C TRP A 204 2.48 2.15 16.04
N GLU A 205 1.97 3.10 15.25
CA GLU A 205 1.11 2.79 14.10
C GLU A 205 1.83 1.87 13.14
N ARG A 206 3.04 2.23 12.68
CA ARG A 206 3.79 1.42 11.71
C ARG A 206 4.30 0.10 12.26
N THR A 207 4.61 0.01 13.56
CA THR A 207 4.90 -1.30 14.15
C THR A 207 3.66 -2.20 14.23
N LEU A 208 2.46 -1.63 14.49
CA LEU A 208 1.21 -2.39 14.42
C LEU A 208 0.87 -2.79 12.98
N THR A 209 1.14 -1.93 12.00
CA THR A 209 1.03 -2.23 10.56
C THR A 209 1.90 -3.44 10.18
N ALA A 210 3.18 -3.40 10.52
CA ALA A 210 4.10 -4.52 10.25
C ALA A 210 3.70 -5.78 11.03
N LEU A 211 3.23 -5.66 12.28
CA LEU A 211 2.76 -6.81 13.06
C LEU A 211 1.52 -7.45 12.44
N TYR A 212 0.60 -6.62 11.94
CA TYR A 212 -0.58 -7.10 11.23
C TYR A 212 -0.19 -7.84 9.94
N GLY A 213 0.75 -7.29 9.16
CA GLY A 213 1.34 -7.98 8.01
C GLY A 213 1.90 -9.35 8.37
N VAL A 214 2.70 -9.45 9.45
CA VAL A 214 3.26 -10.73 9.93
C VAL A 214 2.14 -11.71 10.27
N VAL A 215 1.09 -11.26 10.95
CA VAL A 215 -0.05 -12.11 11.31
C VAL A 215 -0.76 -12.62 10.06
N MET A 216 -1.05 -11.76 9.08
CA MET A 216 -1.67 -12.17 7.81
C MET A 216 -0.85 -13.24 7.09
N ALA A 217 0.47 -13.06 7.04
CA ALA A 217 1.35 -13.97 6.35
C ALA A 217 1.57 -15.33 7.06
N GLU A 218 1.54 -15.35 8.39
CA GLU A 218 1.92 -16.53 9.18
C GLU A 218 0.73 -17.34 9.72
N HIS A 219 -0.48 -16.77 9.85
CA HIS A 219 -1.61 -17.49 10.46
C HIS A 219 -2.07 -18.72 9.67
N ASN A 220 -1.82 -18.72 8.36
CA ASN A 220 -2.14 -19.81 7.46
C ASN A 220 -0.89 -20.54 6.94
N SER A 221 0.27 -20.36 7.59
CA SER A 221 1.50 -21.06 7.23
C SER A 221 1.26 -22.56 7.10
N THR A 222 1.67 -23.11 5.95
CA THR A 222 1.56 -24.54 5.61
C THR A 222 2.78 -25.34 6.08
N ILE A 223 3.81 -24.64 6.54
CA ILE A 223 5.07 -25.23 7.03
C ILE A 223 4.99 -25.59 8.51
N SER A 224 4.34 -24.73 9.32
CA SER A 224 4.26 -24.90 10.77
C SER A 224 3.01 -24.28 11.35
N ASP A 225 2.37 -25.02 12.25
CA ASP A 225 1.22 -24.54 13.02
C ASP A 225 1.61 -23.79 14.30
N ASN A 226 2.91 -23.63 14.59
CA ASN A 226 3.37 -23.01 15.82
C ASN A 226 2.85 -21.56 15.96
N PHE A 227 2.89 -20.78 14.88
CA PHE A 227 2.39 -19.41 14.90
C PHE A 227 0.89 -19.37 15.19
N ARG A 228 0.07 -20.12 14.44
CA ARG A 228 -1.38 -20.13 14.59
C ARG A 228 -1.86 -20.66 15.95
N ASN A 229 -1.16 -21.65 16.52
CA ASN A 229 -1.62 -22.34 17.73
C ASN A 229 -1.05 -21.78 19.03
N HIS A 230 0.11 -21.13 19.01
CA HIS A 230 0.80 -20.66 20.22
C HIS A 230 1.05 -19.16 20.21
N ILE A 231 1.67 -18.63 19.15
CA ILE A 231 2.08 -17.21 19.11
C ILE A 231 0.88 -16.29 18.93
N LEU A 232 0.02 -16.57 17.94
CA LEU A 232 -1.13 -15.73 17.59
C LEU A 232 -2.13 -15.57 18.76
N PRO A 233 -2.49 -16.62 19.54
CA PRO A 233 -3.36 -16.46 20.70
C PRO A 233 -2.76 -15.58 21.81
N GLU A 234 -1.47 -15.73 22.10
CA GLU A 234 -0.77 -14.88 23.09
C GLU A 234 -0.71 -13.43 22.61
N LEU A 235 -0.34 -13.25 21.34
CA LEU A 235 -0.28 -11.96 20.69
C LEU A 235 -1.63 -11.24 20.73
N SER A 236 -2.71 -11.94 20.39
CA SER A 236 -4.08 -11.39 20.44
C SER A 236 -4.47 -10.93 21.84
N LYS A 237 -4.15 -11.71 22.89
CA LYS A 237 -4.41 -11.34 24.29
C LYS A 237 -3.64 -10.11 24.71
N ASN A 238 -2.35 -10.03 24.37
CA ASN A 238 -1.52 -8.88 24.68
C ASN A 238 -2.05 -7.60 23.99
N ILE A 239 -2.42 -7.67 22.71
CA ILE A 239 -3.01 -6.54 21.98
C ILE A 239 -4.34 -6.11 22.61
N TYR A 240 -5.19 -7.08 22.99
CA TYR A 240 -6.44 -6.79 23.71
C TYR A 240 -6.18 -6.02 25.00
N ASP A 241 -5.29 -6.53 25.87
CA ASP A 241 -4.98 -5.90 27.15
C ASP A 241 -4.36 -4.50 27.01
N LEU A 242 -3.52 -4.30 25.99
CA LEU A 242 -2.81 -3.03 25.77
C LEU A 242 -3.68 -1.95 25.11
N ILE A 243 -4.66 -2.32 24.27
CA ILE A 243 -5.40 -1.36 23.42
C ILE A 243 -6.92 -1.35 23.69
N PHE A 244 -7.55 -2.52 23.85
CA PHE A 244 -9.02 -2.66 23.81
C PHE A 244 -9.69 -2.95 25.15
N LYS A 245 -8.94 -3.40 26.16
CA LYS A 245 -9.47 -3.57 27.52
C LYS A 245 -9.95 -2.23 28.06
N GLU A 246 -10.98 -2.26 28.89
CA GLU A 246 -11.43 -1.07 29.60
C GLU A 246 -10.27 -0.48 30.43
N ASN A 247 -9.99 0.81 30.26
CA ASN A 247 -8.82 1.51 30.82
C ASN A 247 -7.45 1.00 30.33
N ALA A 248 -7.39 0.38 29.16
CA ALA A 248 -6.13 -0.03 28.54
C ALA A 248 -5.16 1.16 28.40
N GLN A 249 -3.91 0.94 28.81
CA GLN A 249 -2.87 1.97 28.93
C GLN A 249 -2.58 2.67 27.60
N HIS A 250 -2.68 1.94 26.49
CA HIS A 250 -2.33 2.43 25.15
C HIS A 250 -3.55 2.50 24.23
N SER A 251 -4.75 2.63 24.81
CA SER A 251 -5.96 2.87 24.02
C SER A 251 -5.81 4.18 23.22
N THR A 252 -6.23 4.15 21.96
CA THR A 252 -6.13 5.27 21.01
C THR A 252 -7.45 5.44 20.28
N THR A 253 -7.73 6.60 19.65
CA THR A 253 -8.81 6.78 18.66
C THR A 253 -8.32 6.70 17.21
N HIS A 254 -7.03 6.42 17.00
CA HIS A 254 -6.44 6.35 15.67
C HIS A 254 -7.05 5.23 14.82
N ILE A 255 -7.75 5.60 13.74
CA ILE A 255 -8.57 4.67 12.95
C ILE A 255 -7.76 3.49 12.37
N LEU A 256 -6.57 3.76 11.81
CA LEU A 256 -5.74 2.71 11.19
C LEU A 256 -5.15 1.75 12.23
N ALA A 257 -4.51 2.26 13.28
CA ALA A 257 -3.94 1.41 14.32
C ALA A 257 -4.99 0.57 15.06
N ARG A 258 -6.20 1.10 15.29
CA ARG A 258 -7.31 0.30 15.82
C ARG A 258 -7.72 -0.80 14.84
N ASP A 259 -7.74 -0.50 13.55
CA ASP A 259 -8.03 -1.53 12.55
C ASP A 259 -6.93 -2.60 12.52
N TYR A 260 -5.65 -2.24 12.47
CA TYR A 260 -4.56 -3.25 12.54
C TYR A 260 -4.66 -4.11 13.80
N ALA A 261 -4.85 -3.47 14.97
CA ALA A 261 -4.96 -4.18 16.24
C ALA A 261 -6.21 -5.08 16.32
N ARG A 262 -7.38 -4.63 15.84
CA ARG A 262 -8.60 -5.46 15.85
C ARG A 262 -8.45 -6.64 14.91
N ARG A 263 -7.89 -6.42 13.71
CA ARG A 263 -7.77 -7.42 12.65
C ARG A 263 -6.79 -8.53 13.03
N ILE A 264 -5.71 -8.19 13.75
CA ILE A 264 -4.86 -9.17 14.43
C ILE A 264 -5.68 -10.11 15.33
N ILE A 265 -6.54 -9.55 16.19
CA ILE A 265 -7.37 -10.34 17.12
C ILE A 265 -8.43 -11.15 16.35
N GLU A 266 -9.04 -10.57 15.32
CA GLU A 266 -10.04 -11.26 14.51
C GLU A 266 -9.46 -12.48 13.78
N ILE A 267 -8.23 -12.38 13.25
CA ILE A 267 -7.52 -13.56 12.73
C ILE A 267 -7.26 -14.59 13.84
N GLY A 268 -6.90 -14.14 15.05
CA GLY A 268 -6.80 -15.02 16.21
C GLY A 268 -8.11 -15.77 16.52
N LEU A 269 -9.25 -15.09 16.41
CA LEU A 269 -10.59 -15.65 16.64
C LEU A 269 -11.02 -16.63 15.54
N ILE A 270 -10.53 -16.48 14.29
CA ILE A 270 -10.76 -17.48 13.23
C ILE A 270 -10.22 -18.86 13.65
N HIS A 271 -9.01 -18.90 14.23
CA HIS A 271 -8.37 -20.16 14.63
C HIS A 271 -8.75 -20.62 16.04
N LYS A 272 -9.06 -19.68 16.95
CA LYS A 272 -9.45 -19.95 18.34
C LYS A 272 -10.72 -19.15 18.69
N PRO A 273 -11.92 -19.63 18.31
CA PRO A 273 -13.17 -18.90 18.52
C PRO A 273 -13.49 -18.56 19.99
N ASN A 274 -13.00 -19.38 20.92
CA ASN A 274 -13.22 -19.22 22.37
C ASN A 274 -12.09 -18.43 23.06
N LEU A 275 -11.24 -17.71 22.30
CA LEU A 275 -10.10 -16.97 22.86
C LEU A 275 -10.53 -15.82 23.78
N PHE A 276 -11.69 -15.23 23.49
CA PHE A 276 -12.27 -14.10 24.21
C PHE A 276 -13.75 -14.35 24.51
N THR A 277 -14.25 -13.75 25.58
CA THR A 277 -15.68 -13.73 25.92
C THR A 277 -16.46 -12.81 24.97
N GLU A 278 -17.78 -12.97 24.87
CA GLU A 278 -18.63 -12.08 24.05
C GLU A 278 -18.49 -10.60 24.44
N LYS A 279 -18.28 -10.31 25.73
CA LYS A 279 -18.06 -8.94 26.20
C LYS A 279 -16.74 -8.37 25.68
N GLU A 280 -15.69 -9.17 25.69
CA GLU A 280 -14.37 -8.77 25.19
C GLU A 280 -14.39 -8.60 23.65
N ILE A 281 -15.09 -9.48 22.93
CA ILE A 281 -15.29 -9.35 21.47
C ILE A 281 -16.05 -8.07 21.12
N LYS A 282 -16.99 -7.63 21.95
CA LYS A 282 -17.67 -6.33 21.76
C LYS A 282 -16.73 -5.13 21.94
N ASN A 283 -15.66 -5.26 22.73
CA ASN A 283 -14.70 -4.18 22.96
C ASN A 283 -13.73 -3.97 21.80
N ILE A 284 -13.50 -4.99 20.96
CA ILE A 284 -12.57 -4.91 19.82
C ILE A 284 -13.25 -4.47 18.51
N ARG A 285 -14.57 -4.21 18.51
CA ARG A 285 -15.33 -3.83 17.31
C ARG A 285 -15.94 -2.42 17.47
N PRO A 286 -15.97 -1.61 16.39
CA PRO A 286 -16.66 -0.33 16.41
C PRO A 286 -18.18 -0.51 16.47
N PRO A 287 -18.94 0.49 16.95
CA PRO A 287 -18.46 1.74 17.53
C PRO A 287 -17.86 1.54 18.93
N TYR A 288 -16.65 2.03 19.14
CA TYR A 288 -15.94 1.88 20.41
C TYR A 288 -16.48 2.88 21.44
N LYS A 289 -16.78 2.42 22.65
CA LYS A 289 -17.38 3.26 23.71
C LYS A 289 -16.37 3.97 24.61
N PHE A 290 -15.10 3.54 24.63
CA PHE A 290 -14.06 4.06 25.51
C PHE A 290 -12.68 4.02 24.84
N GLY A 291 -11.67 4.58 25.50
CA GLY A 291 -10.28 4.54 25.05
C GLY A 291 -9.90 5.66 24.07
N GLY A 292 -8.63 6.09 24.14
CA GLY A 292 -8.12 7.24 23.39
C GLY A 292 -8.74 8.59 23.78
N ILE A 293 -8.50 9.62 22.96
CA ILE A 293 -8.97 10.99 23.22
C ILE A 293 -10.41 11.13 22.70
N ARG A 294 -11.39 11.11 23.60
CA ARG A 294 -12.83 11.24 23.25
C ARG A 294 -13.36 12.67 23.30
N SER A 295 -12.70 13.55 24.05
CA SER A 295 -13.07 14.96 24.16
C SER A 295 -11.98 15.81 23.51
N LEU A 296 -12.13 16.08 22.22
CA LEU A 296 -11.23 16.94 21.47
C LEU A 296 -11.47 18.41 21.87
N GLY A 297 -10.38 19.14 22.12
CA GLY A 297 -10.43 20.60 22.18
C GLY A 297 -10.56 21.21 20.78
N GLU A 298 -10.74 22.53 20.73
CA GLU A 298 -10.75 23.31 19.50
C GLU A 298 -9.70 24.42 19.61
N PHE A 299 -8.94 24.64 18.54
CA PHE A 299 -8.01 25.77 18.45
C PHE A 299 -8.64 26.87 17.62
N ASP A 300 -8.77 28.06 18.21
CA ASP A 300 -9.22 29.25 17.51
C ASP A 300 -8.04 29.90 16.80
N TYR A 301 -8.06 29.86 15.46
CA TYR A 301 -7.07 30.50 14.60
C TYR A 301 -7.55 31.85 14.04
N GLY A 302 -8.69 32.37 14.53
CA GLY A 302 -9.29 33.64 14.10
C GLY A 302 -9.81 33.63 12.65
N ASP A 303 -10.03 34.84 12.10
CA ASP A 303 -10.48 35.06 10.71
C ASP A 303 -9.35 34.88 9.66
N GLN A 304 -8.22 34.31 10.08
CA GLN A 304 -7.11 34.00 9.16
C GLN A 304 -7.61 32.99 8.12
N PRO A 305 -7.42 33.26 6.82
CA PRO A 305 -7.83 32.31 5.81
C PRO A 305 -6.98 31.04 5.98
N TYR A 306 -7.65 29.87 5.96
CA TYR A 306 -7.01 28.56 6.20
C TYR A 306 -5.94 28.19 5.15
N ASN A 307 -5.74 29.03 4.14
CA ASN A 307 -4.73 28.95 3.10
C ASN A 307 -3.42 29.69 3.45
N ASN A 308 -3.24 30.14 4.70
CA ASN A 308 -1.99 30.76 5.12
C ASN A 308 -0.83 29.75 5.01
N TYR A 309 0.17 30.06 4.18
CA TYR A 309 1.24 29.15 3.74
C TYR A 309 2.23 28.77 4.85
N ASP A 310 2.14 29.40 6.03
CA ASP A 310 3.04 29.17 7.16
C ASP A 310 2.50 28.15 8.19
N GLY A 311 1.28 27.64 7.99
CA GLY A 311 0.62 26.73 8.93
C GLY A 311 0.99 25.24 8.78
N PRO A 312 0.69 24.41 9.79
CA PRO A 312 0.90 22.97 9.71
C PRO A 312 -0.01 22.31 8.66
N ILE A 313 -1.22 22.85 8.46
CA ILE A 313 -2.21 22.39 7.48
C ILE A 313 -2.14 23.30 6.24
N TYR A 314 -1.82 22.74 5.08
CA TYR A 314 -1.90 23.45 3.79
C TYR A 314 -3.26 23.22 3.10
N MET A 315 -3.52 24.02 2.06
CA MET A 315 -4.77 24.04 1.29
C MET A 315 -5.23 22.63 0.86
N ASP A 316 -4.35 21.81 0.28
CA ASP A 316 -4.73 20.48 -0.20
C ASP A 316 -5.22 19.56 0.93
N PHE A 317 -4.53 19.60 2.07
CA PHE A 317 -4.92 18.79 3.23
C PHE A 317 -6.27 19.27 3.78
N SER A 318 -6.47 20.59 3.88
CA SER A 318 -7.75 21.17 4.32
C SER A 318 -8.89 20.82 3.35
N ASN A 319 -8.65 20.91 2.04
CA ASN A 319 -9.69 20.81 1.03
C ASN A 319 -10.04 19.37 0.69
N TYR A 320 -9.05 18.51 0.47
CA TYR A 320 -9.23 17.15 -0.03
C TYR A 320 -9.12 16.06 1.05
N THR A 321 -8.38 16.30 2.13
CA THR A 321 -8.18 15.28 3.19
C THR A 321 -9.23 15.40 4.28
N ILE A 322 -9.36 16.57 4.93
CA ILE A 322 -10.35 16.77 6.00
C ILE A 322 -11.78 16.56 5.47
N GLY A 323 -12.01 16.95 4.22
CA GLY A 323 -13.30 16.75 3.55
C GLY A 323 -13.77 15.29 3.44
N ARG A 324 -12.85 14.31 3.51
CA ARG A 324 -13.19 12.89 3.45
C ARG A 324 -13.95 12.44 4.69
N ILE A 325 -13.67 13.01 5.86
CA ILE A 325 -14.27 12.58 7.15
C ILE A 325 -15.44 13.49 7.60
N VAL A 326 -15.94 14.34 6.71
CA VAL A 326 -17.01 15.30 7.00
C VAL A 326 -18.10 15.19 5.92
N ASN A 327 -19.34 14.98 6.35
CA ASN A 327 -20.50 14.99 5.45
C ASN A 327 -20.60 16.34 4.72
N ASP A 328 -20.91 16.29 3.41
CA ASP A 328 -20.90 17.45 2.50
C ASP A 328 -19.55 18.19 2.39
N GLY A 329 -18.47 17.61 2.93
CA GLY A 329 -17.11 18.17 2.91
C GLY A 329 -16.39 18.05 1.56
N HIS A 330 -17.08 18.21 0.43
CA HIS A 330 -16.48 18.14 -0.91
C HIS A 330 -15.30 19.12 -1.08
N ALA A 331 -14.47 18.90 -2.10
CA ALA A 331 -13.33 19.77 -2.39
C ALA A 331 -13.76 21.25 -2.46
N TYR A 332 -13.00 22.12 -1.79
CA TYR A 332 -13.26 23.57 -1.69
C TYR A 332 -14.56 24.00 -0.98
N SER A 333 -15.39 23.06 -0.51
CA SER A 333 -16.46 23.38 0.43
C SER A 333 -15.89 23.63 1.83
N ASP A 334 -16.54 24.50 2.61
CA ASP A 334 -16.16 24.76 4.00
C ASP A 334 -17.38 24.86 4.94
N PRO A 335 -18.21 23.79 5.06
CA PRO A 335 -19.36 23.80 5.95
C PRO A 335 -18.93 23.95 7.43
N PRO A 336 -19.83 24.41 8.32
CA PRO A 336 -19.50 24.64 9.75
C PRO A 336 -18.85 23.44 10.44
N GLU A 337 -19.26 22.22 10.08
CA GLU A 337 -18.68 20.98 10.62
C GLU A 337 -17.23 20.77 10.16
N LYS A 338 -16.89 21.12 8.91
CA LYS A 338 -15.51 21.04 8.42
C LYS A 338 -14.60 22.04 9.11
N GLN A 339 -15.10 23.25 9.38
CA GLN A 339 -14.39 24.25 10.16
C GLN A 339 -14.14 23.77 11.59
N LYS A 340 -15.14 23.17 12.23
CA LYS A 340 -15.02 22.57 13.56
C LYS A 340 -13.97 21.45 13.59
N VAL A 341 -14.05 20.49 12.67
CA VAL A 341 -13.06 19.40 12.56
C VAL A 341 -11.66 19.95 12.33
N ARG A 342 -11.51 20.98 11.49
CA ARG A 342 -10.22 21.66 11.27
C ARG A 342 -9.67 22.25 12.57
N ARG A 343 -10.50 22.96 13.38
CA ARG A 343 -10.08 23.49 14.69
C ARG A 343 -9.67 22.39 15.67
N GLN A 344 -10.35 21.23 15.64
CA GLN A 344 -9.97 20.07 16.47
C GLN A 344 -8.63 19.46 16.04
N ILE A 345 -8.38 19.36 14.74
CA ILE A 345 -7.11 18.88 14.19
C ILE A 345 -5.98 19.84 14.58
N TYR A 346 -6.18 21.16 14.44
CA TYR A 346 -5.21 22.16 14.92
C TYR A 346 -4.91 22.02 16.41
N TRP A 347 -5.94 21.91 17.25
CA TRP A 347 -5.77 21.70 18.68
C TRP A 347 -4.87 20.49 18.97
N ARG A 348 -5.11 19.37 18.28
CA ARG A 348 -4.31 18.17 18.47
C ARG A 348 -2.87 18.33 17.95
N ILE A 349 -2.66 19.02 16.82
CA ILE A 349 -1.31 19.33 16.30
C ILE A 349 -0.48 20.09 17.34
N PHE A 350 -1.03 21.14 17.95
CA PHE A 350 -0.34 21.90 18.99
C PHE A 350 -0.18 21.12 20.30
N ASN A 351 -1.17 20.29 20.65
CA ASN A 351 -1.08 19.42 21.81
C ASN A 351 0.04 18.35 21.68
N LEU A 352 0.30 17.86 20.46
CA LEU A 352 1.43 16.99 20.14
C LEU A 352 2.79 17.73 20.22
N GLY A 353 2.78 19.07 20.26
CA GLY A 353 3.96 19.91 20.44
C GLY A 353 4.53 20.51 19.15
N TRP A 354 3.79 20.48 18.03
CA TRP A 354 4.20 21.21 16.83
C TRP A 354 4.30 22.71 17.13
N ASP A 355 5.37 23.34 16.64
CA ASP A 355 5.63 24.76 16.82
C ASP A 355 6.26 25.34 15.55
N TYR A 356 5.78 26.50 15.12
CA TYR A 356 6.24 27.15 13.89
C TYR A 356 7.73 27.51 13.96
N GLU A 357 8.18 28.10 15.07
CA GLU A 357 9.56 28.58 15.20
C GLU A 357 10.57 27.42 15.21
N ILE A 358 10.17 26.26 15.74
CA ILE A 358 10.99 25.04 15.72
C ILE A 358 11.14 24.49 14.30
N PHE A 359 10.05 24.44 13.51
CA PHE A 359 10.02 23.71 12.25
C PHE A 359 10.16 24.56 10.99
N LYS A 360 9.99 25.89 11.05
CA LYS A 360 9.95 26.76 9.86
C LYS A 360 11.12 26.57 8.90
N GLU A 361 12.35 26.45 9.41
CA GLU A 361 13.53 26.26 8.56
C GLU A 361 13.55 24.85 7.94
N ALA A 362 13.20 23.82 8.71
CA ALA A 362 13.18 22.44 8.22
C ALA A 362 12.06 22.21 7.19
N ASP A 363 10.87 22.77 7.42
CA ASP A 363 9.75 22.71 6.49
C ASP A 363 10.04 23.50 5.22
N LYS A 364 10.69 24.68 5.33
CA LYS A 364 11.16 25.45 4.16
C LYS A 364 12.22 24.69 3.36
N ASP A 365 13.19 24.05 4.03
CA ASP A 365 14.17 23.18 3.38
C ASP A 365 13.48 22.05 2.59
N ILE A 366 12.43 21.45 3.16
CA ILE A 366 11.65 20.37 2.54
C ILE A 366 10.85 20.89 1.33
N ASP A 367 10.20 22.05 1.44
CA ASP A 367 9.43 22.65 0.35
C ASP A 367 10.35 23.02 -0.83
N ILE A 368 11.52 23.61 -0.55
CA ILE A 368 12.55 23.90 -1.55
C ILE A 368 13.02 22.60 -2.22
N TYR A 369 13.32 21.57 -1.43
CA TYR A 369 13.76 20.28 -1.95
C TYR A 369 12.71 19.64 -2.87
N ASN A 370 11.44 19.65 -2.47
CA ASN A 370 10.34 19.11 -3.27
C ASN A 370 10.08 19.91 -4.55
N TYR A 371 10.34 21.23 -4.55
CA TYR A 371 10.17 22.08 -5.74
C TYR A 371 11.17 21.75 -6.85
N TYR A 372 12.42 21.43 -6.50
CA TYR A 372 13.47 21.09 -7.46
C TYR A 372 13.53 19.61 -7.86
N ARG A 373 12.66 18.77 -7.28
CA ARG A 373 12.62 17.32 -7.54
C ARG A 373 11.77 16.99 -8.77
N SER A 374 12.11 15.92 -9.48
CA SER A 374 11.25 15.41 -10.55
C SER A 374 9.92 14.88 -9.99
N THR A 375 8.88 14.89 -10.82
CA THR A 375 7.53 14.40 -10.47
C THR A 375 7.48 12.90 -10.15
N GLU A 376 8.53 12.15 -10.51
CA GLU A 376 8.64 10.69 -10.33
C GLU A 376 9.14 10.29 -8.93
N GLN A 377 9.65 11.22 -8.11
CA GLN A 377 10.16 10.91 -6.77
C GLN A 377 9.14 11.26 -5.68
N VAL A 378 8.93 10.36 -4.72
CA VAL A 378 8.00 10.55 -3.60
C VAL A 378 8.33 11.84 -2.84
N LYS A 379 7.36 12.74 -2.72
CA LYS A 379 7.53 14.02 -2.02
C LYS A 379 7.77 13.78 -0.54
N ILE A 380 8.75 14.48 0.02
CA ILE A 380 9.01 14.47 1.46
C ILE A 380 7.91 15.27 2.17
N GLU A 381 7.37 14.73 3.26
CA GLU A 381 6.35 15.42 4.03
C GLU A 381 6.98 16.52 4.89
N ARG A 382 6.31 17.66 5.01
CA ARG A 382 6.64 18.64 6.06
C ARG A 382 6.33 18.06 7.44
N TYR A 383 7.01 18.54 8.48
CA TYR A 383 6.67 18.20 9.86
C TYR A 383 5.24 18.65 10.20
N GLY A 384 4.81 19.82 9.73
CA GLY A 384 3.40 20.23 9.88
C GLY A 384 2.40 19.20 9.32
N LYS A 385 2.73 18.59 8.18
CA LYS A 385 1.92 17.54 7.55
C LYS A 385 1.94 16.22 8.34
N LYS A 386 3.10 15.82 8.90
CA LYS A 386 3.21 14.67 9.80
C LYS A 386 2.25 14.78 11.00
N TYR A 387 2.27 15.92 11.69
CA TYR A 387 1.40 16.14 12.86
C TYR A 387 -0.07 16.22 12.45
N SER A 388 -0.35 16.77 11.26
CA SER A 388 -1.70 16.82 10.69
C SER A 388 -2.27 15.43 10.43
N TRP A 389 -1.47 14.49 9.90
CA TRP A 389 -1.92 13.10 9.68
C TRP A 389 -2.28 12.39 10.97
N ILE A 390 -1.44 12.51 12.00
CA ILE A 390 -1.69 11.92 13.32
C ILE A 390 -3.01 12.44 13.89
N ALA A 391 -3.18 13.76 13.92
CA ALA A 391 -4.41 14.39 14.41
C ALA A 391 -5.64 14.01 13.57
N TYR A 392 -5.48 13.91 12.25
CA TYR A 392 -6.54 13.50 11.33
C TYR A 392 -7.02 12.07 11.60
N PHE A 393 -6.12 11.09 11.74
CA PHE A 393 -6.52 9.70 11.93
C PHE A 393 -7.12 9.44 13.33
N GLU A 394 -6.67 10.14 14.36
CA GLU A 394 -7.31 10.13 15.68
C GLU A 394 -8.72 10.76 15.67
N ASN A 395 -8.89 11.85 14.92
CA ASN A 395 -10.21 12.48 14.73
C ASN A 395 -11.14 11.58 13.91
N ALA A 396 -10.65 11.02 12.80
CA ALA A 396 -11.40 10.12 11.93
C ALA A 396 -11.96 8.91 12.70
N GLY A 397 -11.16 8.27 13.56
CA GLY A 397 -11.65 7.14 14.34
C GLY A 397 -12.63 7.53 15.44
N LEU A 398 -12.50 8.72 16.04
CA LEU A 398 -13.54 9.24 16.94
C LEU A 398 -14.85 9.49 16.19
N ARG A 399 -14.79 10.03 14.96
CA ARG A 399 -15.96 10.25 14.13
C ARG A 399 -16.62 8.94 13.69
N ASP A 400 -15.83 7.90 13.42
CA ASP A 400 -16.34 6.55 13.14
C ASP A 400 -17.17 6.03 14.33
N ASP A 401 -16.66 6.18 15.55
CA ASP A 401 -17.35 5.78 16.77
C ASP A 401 -18.68 6.50 16.99
N LEU A 402 -18.78 7.74 16.51
CA LEU A 402 -19.98 8.56 16.60
C LEU A 402 -20.95 8.35 15.43
N GLY A 403 -20.62 7.48 14.45
CA GLY A 403 -21.44 7.26 13.26
C GLY A 403 -21.48 8.46 12.32
N LEU A 404 -20.45 9.32 12.34
CA LEU A 404 -20.38 10.56 11.57
C LEU A 404 -19.64 10.42 10.23
N LEU A 405 -19.16 9.21 9.90
CA LEU A 405 -18.51 8.91 8.63
C LEU A 405 -19.54 8.34 7.65
N ASP A 406 -19.62 8.93 6.45
CA ASP A 406 -20.44 8.45 5.35
C ASP A 406 -19.78 7.24 4.67
N LYS A 407 -20.04 6.05 5.21
CA LYS A 407 -19.48 4.78 4.71
C LYS A 407 -20.10 4.37 3.37
N ASP A 408 -21.35 4.74 3.13
CA ASP A 408 -22.07 4.42 1.89
C ASP A 408 -21.46 5.18 0.70
N ARG A 409 -21.04 6.43 0.91
CA ARG A 409 -20.31 7.21 -0.09
C ARG A 409 -18.96 6.61 -0.47
N TRP A 410 -18.30 5.89 0.43
CA TRP A 410 -17.01 5.29 0.13
C TRP A 410 -17.18 3.97 -0.60
N ASN A 411 -18.23 3.19 -0.32
CA ASN A 411 -18.40 1.81 -0.80
C ASN A 411 -17.09 1.00 -0.68
N GLN A 412 -16.33 1.25 0.40
CA GLN A 412 -14.97 0.75 0.57
C GLN A 412 -14.82 0.06 1.92
N PHE A 413 -14.07 -1.04 1.92
CA PHE A 413 -13.74 -1.83 3.10
C PHE A 413 -12.94 -1.06 4.16
N ARG A 414 -12.18 -0.03 3.73
CA ARG A 414 -11.26 0.75 4.55
C ARG A 414 -11.28 2.22 4.13
N LEU A 415 -10.82 3.11 5.02
CA LEU A 415 -10.62 4.52 4.70
C LEU A 415 -9.56 4.66 3.58
N PRO A 416 -9.84 5.38 2.47
CA PRO A 416 -8.91 5.52 1.34
C PRO A 416 -7.65 6.36 1.64
N SER A 417 -7.51 6.87 2.87
CA SER A 417 -6.28 7.50 3.36
C SER A 417 -5.24 6.49 3.88
N SER A 418 -5.54 5.19 3.81
CA SER A 418 -4.59 4.12 4.14
C SER A 418 -3.42 4.15 3.17
N ASP A 419 -2.21 4.10 3.70
CA ASP A 419 -1.03 4.60 2.98
C ASP A 419 -0.06 3.51 2.50
N ILE A 420 -0.10 2.32 3.11
CA ILE A 420 0.78 1.19 2.81
C ILE A 420 0.01 -0.12 2.94
N ASP A 421 0.23 -1.06 2.03
CA ASP A 421 -0.25 -2.44 2.17
C ASP A 421 0.76 -3.23 3.03
N PRO A 422 0.37 -3.67 4.25
CA PRO A 422 1.24 -4.39 5.17
C PRO A 422 1.61 -5.81 4.74
N SER A 423 0.98 -6.39 3.71
CA SER A 423 1.41 -7.69 3.18
C SER A 423 2.55 -7.59 2.16
N PHE A 424 2.86 -6.38 1.70
CA PHE A 424 3.93 -6.10 0.73
C PHE A 424 3.87 -7.04 -0.48
N PRO A 425 2.74 -7.10 -1.21
CA PRO A 425 2.60 -7.95 -2.38
C PRO A 425 3.65 -7.57 -3.43
N GLU A 426 4.28 -8.57 -4.03
CA GLU A 426 5.24 -8.42 -5.11
C GLU A 426 4.53 -8.67 -6.45
N GLU A 427 4.95 -7.96 -7.50
CA GLU A 427 4.42 -8.24 -8.84
C GLU A 427 4.82 -9.65 -9.28
N PRO A 428 3.93 -10.36 -10.02
CA PRO A 428 4.31 -11.60 -10.68
C PRO A 428 5.54 -11.37 -11.56
N LYS A 429 6.47 -12.33 -11.52
CA LYS A 429 7.74 -12.24 -12.26
C LYS A 429 7.47 -12.02 -13.75
N ASN A 430 8.08 -10.96 -14.31
CA ASN A 430 7.97 -10.63 -15.72
C ASN A 430 8.66 -11.69 -16.60
N GLU A 431 7.90 -12.65 -17.13
CA GLU A 431 8.43 -13.74 -17.94
C GLU A 431 7.54 -14.02 -19.15
N LEU A 432 8.16 -14.13 -20.33
CA LEU A 432 7.45 -14.50 -21.55
C LEU A 432 6.84 -15.90 -21.40
N PHE A 433 5.53 -16.00 -21.56
CA PHE A 433 4.79 -17.26 -21.47
C PHE A 433 3.99 -17.54 -22.76
N PHE A 434 3.20 -16.57 -23.22
CA PHE A 434 2.51 -16.68 -24.49
C PHE A 434 3.46 -16.42 -25.67
N THR A 435 3.64 -17.43 -26.51
CA THR A 435 4.63 -17.43 -27.61
C THR A 435 3.99 -17.42 -29.00
N HIS A 436 2.67 -17.59 -29.10
CA HIS A 436 1.99 -17.59 -30.40
C HIS A 436 2.00 -16.19 -31.01
N ASN A 437 2.05 -16.13 -32.34
CA ASN A 437 1.94 -14.88 -33.09
C ASN A 437 0.47 -14.61 -33.44
N ILE A 438 -0.15 -13.64 -32.77
CA ILE A 438 -1.56 -13.26 -33.02
C ILE A 438 -1.70 -12.19 -34.10
N LEU A 439 -0.58 -11.71 -34.66
CA LEU A 439 -0.53 -10.78 -35.78
C LEU A 439 -0.59 -11.49 -37.14
N GLY A 440 -0.68 -12.82 -37.18
CA GLY A 440 -0.79 -13.61 -38.41
C GLY A 440 0.48 -13.62 -39.28
N ASP A 441 0.38 -14.20 -40.47
CA ASP A 441 1.49 -14.26 -41.43
C ASP A 441 1.71 -12.88 -42.09
N LYS A 442 2.97 -12.48 -42.20
CA LYS A 442 3.41 -11.25 -42.87
C LYS A 442 3.14 -11.26 -44.37
N THR A 443 2.96 -12.43 -44.98
CA THR A 443 2.64 -12.55 -46.42
C THR A 443 1.21 -12.11 -46.76
N THR A 444 0.28 -12.14 -45.78
CA THR A 444 -1.09 -11.67 -45.95
C THR A 444 -1.13 -10.14 -46.09
N THR A 445 -1.97 -9.60 -46.96
CA THR A 445 -2.15 -8.13 -47.05
C THR A 445 -2.79 -7.59 -45.77
N LEU A 446 -2.63 -6.29 -45.49
CA LEU A 446 -3.17 -5.68 -44.28
C LEU A 446 -4.70 -5.76 -44.21
N VAL A 447 -5.38 -5.49 -45.34
CA VAL A 447 -6.85 -5.59 -45.46
C VAL A 447 -7.32 -7.02 -45.23
N GLU A 448 -6.69 -8.00 -45.90
CA GLU A 448 -7.07 -9.40 -45.77
C GLU A 448 -6.83 -9.93 -44.35
N TRP A 449 -5.74 -9.52 -43.71
CA TRP A 449 -5.50 -9.86 -42.30
C TRP A 449 -6.55 -9.26 -41.36
N CYS A 450 -6.90 -7.99 -41.55
CA CYS A 450 -7.88 -7.32 -40.69
C CYS A 450 -9.25 -7.99 -40.82
N GLU A 451 -9.79 -8.08 -42.04
CA GLU A 451 -11.16 -8.53 -42.30
C GLU A 451 -11.31 -10.06 -42.18
N ASN A 452 -10.34 -10.82 -42.71
CA ASN A 452 -10.45 -12.27 -42.90
C ASN A 452 -9.40 -13.07 -42.11
N GLY A 453 -8.65 -12.45 -41.20
CA GLY A 453 -7.59 -13.10 -40.41
C GLY A 453 -8.03 -14.20 -39.44
N GLY A 454 -9.33 -14.52 -39.38
CA GLY A 454 -9.85 -15.66 -38.60
C GLY A 454 -9.76 -15.49 -37.07
N MET A 455 -9.77 -16.60 -36.34
CA MET A 455 -9.59 -16.61 -34.88
C MET A 455 -8.10 -16.92 -34.58
N PRO A 456 -7.40 -16.10 -33.78
CA PRO A 456 -6.05 -16.45 -33.32
C PRO A 456 -6.06 -17.73 -32.49
N SER A 457 -5.02 -18.56 -32.65
CA SER A 457 -4.86 -19.82 -31.90
C SER A 457 -4.51 -19.52 -30.45
N VAL A 458 -5.38 -19.91 -29.52
CA VAL A 458 -5.20 -19.74 -28.07
C VAL A 458 -5.62 -20.96 -27.26
N GLU A 459 -6.14 -21.99 -27.91
CA GLU A 459 -6.69 -23.21 -27.31
C GLU A 459 -5.66 -23.96 -26.47
N ASP A 460 -4.39 -23.96 -26.90
CA ASP A 460 -3.27 -24.57 -26.19
C ASP A 460 -3.00 -23.91 -24.82
N TYR A 461 -3.52 -22.70 -24.59
CA TYR A 461 -3.41 -21.98 -23.32
C TYR A 461 -4.69 -22.06 -22.47
N LEU A 462 -5.74 -22.75 -22.92
CA LEU A 462 -6.93 -22.96 -22.08
C LEU A 462 -6.71 -24.06 -21.05
N THR A 463 -5.91 -25.07 -21.41
CA THR A 463 -5.56 -26.19 -20.53
C THR A 463 -4.10 -26.59 -20.70
N ILE A 464 -3.33 -26.57 -19.61
CA ILE A 464 -1.89 -26.82 -19.61
C ILE A 464 -1.54 -27.93 -18.62
N LYS A 465 -0.61 -28.83 -18.99
CA LYS A 465 -0.20 -29.99 -18.16
C LYS A 465 0.98 -29.73 -17.20
N ASP A 466 1.74 -28.67 -17.48
CA ASP A 466 2.87 -28.25 -16.68
C ASP A 466 2.92 -26.73 -16.68
N LEU A 467 2.59 -26.13 -15.54
CA LEU A 467 2.59 -24.68 -15.37
C LEU A 467 3.82 -24.28 -14.56
N LYS A 468 4.88 -23.85 -15.26
CA LYS A 468 6.14 -23.38 -14.65
C LYS A 468 6.80 -24.41 -13.71
N GLY A 469 6.76 -25.69 -14.06
CA GLY A 469 7.31 -26.79 -13.26
C GLY A 469 6.31 -27.43 -12.31
N ASN A 470 5.07 -26.93 -12.24
CA ASN A 470 4.00 -27.54 -11.47
C ASN A 470 3.21 -28.51 -12.35
N LEU A 471 3.56 -29.80 -12.25
CA LEU A 471 2.89 -30.88 -12.97
C LEU A 471 1.43 -31.03 -12.52
N GLY A 472 0.52 -31.04 -13.48
CA GLY A 472 -0.92 -31.15 -13.24
C GLY A 472 -1.71 -30.52 -14.38
N ASN A 473 -3.00 -30.82 -14.49
CA ASN A 473 -3.84 -30.11 -15.45
C ASN A 473 -4.25 -28.76 -14.84
N TRP A 474 -4.01 -27.68 -15.55
CA TRP A 474 -4.31 -26.29 -15.15
C TRP A 474 -5.28 -25.68 -16.14
N ILE A 475 -6.29 -24.97 -15.62
CA ILE A 475 -7.36 -24.35 -16.39
C ILE A 475 -7.21 -22.84 -16.33
N CYS A 476 -7.17 -22.19 -17.49
CA CYS A 476 -7.13 -20.73 -17.58
C CYS A 476 -8.48 -20.16 -17.14
N LEU A 477 -8.49 -19.37 -16.08
CA LEU A 477 -9.69 -18.66 -15.61
C LEU A 477 -9.86 -17.32 -16.33
N ASP A 478 -8.74 -16.65 -16.61
CA ASP A 478 -8.74 -15.34 -17.24
C ASP A 478 -7.40 -15.03 -17.93
N SER A 479 -7.44 -14.29 -19.03
CA SER A 479 -6.24 -13.76 -19.68
C SER A 479 -6.51 -12.49 -20.49
N PHE A 480 -5.50 -11.63 -20.55
CA PHE A 480 -5.35 -10.58 -21.55
C PHE A 480 -4.04 -10.79 -22.32
N ILE A 481 -4.08 -10.64 -23.64
CA ILE A 481 -2.91 -10.78 -24.53
C ILE A 481 -2.93 -9.62 -25.50
N SER A 482 -1.81 -8.94 -25.68
CA SER A 482 -1.64 -7.87 -26.68
C SER A 482 -0.32 -8.05 -27.44
N GLN A 483 -0.38 -7.89 -28.76
CA GLN A 483 0.81 -7.81 -29.62
C GLN A 483 0.64 -6.65 -30.61
N GLU A 484 1.73 -5.94 -30.87
CA GLU A 484 1.80 -4.88 -31.88
C GLU A 484 3.11 -4.94 -32.64
N ASN A 485 3.02 -4.70 -33.94
CA ASN A 485 4.17 -4.50 -34.80
C ASN A 485 3.91 -3.36 -35.79
N ILE A 486 4.37 -2.16 -35.42
CA ILE A 486 4.24 -0.93 -36.21
C ILE A 486 4.81 -1.09 -37.64
N PRO A 487 6.00 -1.69 -37.86
CA PRO A 487 6.52 -1.90 -39.22
C PRO A 487 5.62 -2.68 -40.18
N ILE A 488 4.76 -3.57 -39.67
CA ILE A 488 3.76 -4.29 -40.50
C ILE A 488 2.35 -3.74 -40.32
N GLU A 489 2.20 -2.65 -39.57
CA GLU A 489 0.96 -1.90 -39.32
C GLU A 489 -0.15 -2.69 -38.61
N ARG A 490 0.21 -3.67 -37.77
CA ARG A 490 -0.75 -4.58 -37.11
C ARG A 490 -0.74 -4.46 -35.59
N ASN A 491 -1.93 -4.39 -35.00
CA ASN A 491 -2.15 -4.56 -33.57
C ASN A 491 -3.30 -5.54 -33.32
N CYS A 492 -3.17 -6.36 -32.29
CA CYS A 492 -4.16 -7.35 -31.95
C CYS A 492 -4.16 -7.56 -30.44
N PHE A 493 -5.35 -7.55 -29.84
CA PHE A 493 -5.52 -7.98 -28.45
C PHE A 493 -6.57 -9.07 -28.33
N ILE A 494 -6.46 -9.89 -27.29
CA ILE A 494 -7.37 -11.00 -26.97
C ILE A 494 -7.66 -10.97 -25.48
N TYR A 495 -8.94 -11.09 -25.14
CA TYR A 495 -9.42 -11.49 -23.83
C TYR A 495 -9.87 -12.96 -23.86
N ILE A 496 -9.43 -13.73 -22.88
CA ILE A 496 -10.00 -15.04 -22.54
C ILE A 496 -10.72 -14.84 -21.22
N ARG A 497 -12.06 -14.90 -21.21
CA ARG A 497 -12.86 -14.74 -19.99
C ARG A 497 -13.51 -16.06 -19.63
N GLY A 498 -13.19 -16.59 -18.46
CA GLY A 498 -13.93 -17.71 -17.87
C GLY A 498 -15.28 -17.25 -17.33
N LEU A 499 -16.30 -18.09 -17.46
CA LEU A 499 -17.66 -17.87 -16.96
C LEU A 499 -18.15 -19.12 -16.24
N ILE A 500 -18.61 -18.96 -14.99
CA ILE A 500 -19.25 -20.04 -14.25
C ILE A 500 -20.76 -19.79 -14.23
N ILE A 501 -21.52 -20.74 -14.76
CA ILE A 501 -22.95 -20.59 -15.03
C ILE A 501 -23.70 -21.75 -14.38
N LYS A 502 -24.83 -21.48 -13.73
CA LYS A 502 -25.68 -22.53 -13.16
C LYS A 502 -26.17 -23.49 -14.23
N ASN A 503 -26.22 -24.79 -13.92
CA ASN A 503 -26.62 -25.83 -14.87
C ASN A 503 -27.97 -25.58 -15.55
N ASN A 504 -28.94 -24.99 -14.83
CA ASN A 504 -30.27 -24.70 -15.38
C ASN A 504 -30.26 -23.62 -16.48
N ASP A 505 -29.29 -22.71 -16.44
CA ASP A 505 -29.19 -21.59 -17.38
C ASP A 505 -28.11 -21.82 -18.46
N TYR A 506 -27.20 -22.77 -18.24
CA TYR A 506 -26.02 -23.02 -19.08
C TYR A 506 -26.33 -23.08 -20.57
N SER A 507 -27.25 -23.97 -20.99
CA SER A 507 -27.58 -24.14 -22.42
C SER A 507 -28.13 -22.86 -23.06
N ASN A 508 -28.90 -22.06 -22.32
CA ASN A 508 -29.44 -20.80 -22.81
C ASN A 508 -28.33 -19.74 -22.91
N VAL A 509 -27.53 -19.60 -21.85
CA VAL A 509 -26.43 -18.63 -21.80
C VAL A 509 -25.44 -18.90 -22.93
N ILE A 510 -24.97 -20.14 -23.12
CA ILE A 510 -24.04 -20.50 -24.21
C ILE A 510 -24.64 -20.21 -25.59
N LYS A 511 -25.92 -20.55 -25.81
CA LYS A 511 -26.62 -20.26 -27.07
C LYS A 511 -26.63 -18.77 -27.37
N TYR A 512 -27.05 -17.94 -26.41
CA TYR A 512 -27.17 -16.50 -26.62
C TYR A 512 -25.83 -15.80 -26.65
N LEU A 513 -24.83 -16.25 -25.89
CA LEU A 513 -23.45 -15.76 -25.95
C LEU A 513 -22.84 -15.95 -27.33
N LYS A 514 -23.04 -17.12 -27.96
CA LYS A 514 -22.59 -17.38 -29.34
C LYS A 514 -23.23 -16.46 -30.38
N MET A 515 -24.36 -15.81 -30.05
CA MET A 515 -25.09 -14.88 -30.92
C MET A 515 -24.79 -13.40 -30.63
N GLN A 516 -24.16 -13.07 -29.48
CA GLN A 516 -23.84 -11.69 -29.11
C GLN A 516 -22.62 -11.17 -29.87
N ASN A 517 -22.51 -9.85 -30.00
CA ASN A 517 -21.22 -9.20 -30.26
C ASN A 517 -20.56 -8.87 -28.91
N MET A 518 -19.46 -9.55 -28.61
CA MET A 518 -18.74 -9.44 -27.34
C MET A 518 -17.98 -8.12 -27.16
N SER A 519 -17.79 -7.32 -28.21
CA SER A 519 -17.13 -6.00 -28.09
C SER A 519 -18.01 -4.93 -27.44
N LYS A 520 -19.30 -5.21 -27.19
CA LYS A 520 -20.18 -4.28 -26.48
C LYS A 520 -19.75 -4.16 -25.01
N ARG A 521 -19.39 -2.93 -24.62
CA ARG A 521 -19.10 -2.53 -23.23
C ARG A 521 -20.21 -3.04 -22.30
N ARG A 522 -19.86 -3.66 -21.17
CA ARG A 522 -20.71 -4.34 -20.14
C ARG A 522 -20.91 -5.86 -20.20
N LEU A 523 -20.51 -6.59 -21.25
CA LEU A 523 -20.78 -8.05 -21.29
C LEU A 523 -19.95 -8.87 -20.28
N PHE A 524 -18.67 -8.53 -20.06
CA PHE A 524 -17.75 -9.33 -19.22
C PHE A 524 -16.77 -8.45 -18.40
N GLU A 525 -17.25 -7.33 -17.87
CA GLU A 525 -16.40 -6.47 -17.04
C GLU A 525 -16.13 -7.15 -15.69
N THR A 526 -14.85 -7.32 -15.35
CA THR A 526 -14.44 -7.76 -14.02
C THR A 526 -14.67 -6.65 -13.01
N GLN A 527 -15.08 -7.02 -11.80
CA GLN A 527 -15.23 -6.04 -10.73
C GLN A 527 -13.86 -5.57 -10.26
N ASN A 528 -13.79 -4.29 -9.88
CA ASN A 528 -12.57 -3.67 -9.35
C ASN A 528 -12.65 -3.59 -7.83
N ASN A 529 -11.62 -4.10 -7.17
CA ASN A 529 -11.48 -4.06 -5.72
C ASN A 529 -10.35 -3.09 -5.33
N TYR A 530 -10.71 -2.01 -4.62
CA TYR A 530 -9.78 -0.97 -4.15
C TYR A 530 -9.72 -0.95 -2.62
N TYR A 531 -8.58 -0.53 -2.08
CA TYR A 531 -8.37 -0.25 -0.65
C TYR A 531 -8.56 -1.46 0.29
N THR A 532 -8.37 -2.67 -0.24
CA THR A 532 -8.20 -3.91 0.53
C THR A 532 -6.75 -4.35 0.38
N TYR A 533 -6.14 -4.82 1.46
CA TYR A 533 -4.77 -5.35 1.36
C TYR A 533 -4.75 -6.73 0.71
N ALA A 534 -3.68 -7.06 -0.01
CA ALA A 534 -3.63 -8.29 -0.82
C ALA A 534 -3.86 -9.56 0.03
N ASP A 535 -3.31 -9.64 1.24
CA ASP A 535 -3.49 -10.83 2.09
C ASP A 535 -4.82 -10.83 2.84
N GLU A 536 -5.64 -9.77 2.76
CA GLU A 536 -6.99 -9.72 3.37
C GLU A 536 -8.08 -10.35 2.50
N LEU A 537 -7.82 -10.48 1.19
CA LEU A 537 -8.81 -10.79 0.14
C LEU A 537 -9.68 -12.02 0.45
N TYR A 538 -9.10 -13.03 1.11
CA TYR A 538 -9.76 -14.30 1.43
C TYR A 538 -9.89 -14.56 2.94
N ILE A 539 -9.49 -13.59 3.78
CA ILE A 539 -9.65 -13.68 5.24
C ILE A 539 -11.03 -13.19 5.65
N TYR A 540 -11.46 -12.05 5.10
CA TYR A 540 -12.74 -11.42 5.45
C TYR A 540 -13.71 -11.45 4.28
N ASN A 541 -14.94 -11.89 4.52
CA ASN A 541 -15.95 -12.00 3.46
C ASN A 541 -16.34 -10.66 2.83
N ASP A 542 -16.18 -9.56 3.56
CA ASP A 542 -16.43 -8.18 3.15
C ASP A 542 -15.19 -7.47 2.58
N ALA A 543 -14.02 -8.15 2.53
CA ALA A 543 -12.79 -7.60 1.95
C ALA A 543 -12.91 -7.37 0.44
N THR A 544 -13.75 -8.14 -0.24
CA THR A 544 -14.03 -7.98 -1.68
C THR A 544 -15.52 -7.97 -1.96
N HIS A 545 -15.92 -7.42 -3.11
CA HIS A 545 -17.30 -7.51 -3.60
C HIS A 545 -17.67 -8.93 -4.04
N SER A 546 -18.96 -9.18 -4.28
CA SER A 546 -19.43 -10.45 -4.84
C SER A 546 -19.13 -10.51 -6.33
N ASN A 547 -18.50 -11.59 -6.81
CA ASN A 547 -18.15 -11.75 -8.23
C ASN A 547 -19.33 -12.22 -9.10
N GLN A 548 -20.50 -12.46 -8.50
CA GLN A 548 -21.74 -12.61 -9.27
C GLN A 548 -22.07 -11.31 -10.00
N ILE A 549 -22.24 -11.43 -11.31
CA ILE A 549 -22.68 -10.36 -12.19
C ILE A 549 -23.94 -10.79 -12.93
N THR A 550 -24.76 -9.82 -13.28
CA THR A 550 -25.88 -10.03 -14.19
C THR A 550 -25.42 -9.67 -15.60
N VAL A 551 -25.47 -10.64 -16.51
CA VAL A 551 -25.19 -10.42 -17.94
C VAL A 551 -26.48 -10.25 -18.71
N GLU A 552 -26.57 -9.17 -19.48
CA GLU A 552 -27.69 -8.85 -20.35
C GLU A 552 -27.43 -9.41 -21.75
N LEU A 553 -28.20 -10.42 -22.17
CA LEU A 553 -28.05 -11.06 -23.48
C LEU A 553 -29.25 -10.76 -24.38
N GLU A 554 -28.99 -10.33 -25.62
CA GLU A 554 -30.01 -10.14 -26.66
C GLU A 554 -30.53 -11.50 -27.14
N ILE A 555 -31.80 -11.82 -26.85
CA ILE A 555 -32.43 -13.09 -27.22
C ILE A 555 -33.24 -13.02 -28.53
N GLY A 556 -33.41 -11.82 -29.06
CA GLY A 556 -34.17 -11.54 -30.28
C GLY A 556 -34.37 -10.05 -30.48
N LYS A 557 -35.13 -9.68 -31.52
CA LYS A 557 -35.51 -8.29 -31.80
C LYS A 557 -37.02 -8.20 -31.98
N GLU A 558 -37.63 -7.16 -31.45
CA GLU A 558 -39.04 -6.83 -31.70
C GLU A 558 -39.18 -5.53 -32.48
N LYS A 559 -40.19 -5.46 -33.34
CA LYS A 559 -40.50 -4.24 -34.11
C LYS A 559 -41.52 -3.41 -33.35
N ILE A 560 -41.13 -2.23 -32.91
CA ILE A 560 -42.01 -1.29 -32.22
C ILE A 560 -42.32 -0.10 -33.12
N LYS A 561 -43.60 0.29 -33.21
CA LYS A 561 -44.02 1.53 -33.88
C LYS A 561 -44.04 2.67 -32.89
N THR A 562 -43.15 3.65 -33.07
CA THR A 562 -43.02 4.80 -32.17
C THR A 562 -43.21 6.13 -32.91
N LYS A 563 -43.79 7.11 -32.20
CA LYS A 563 -43.81 8.53 -32.61
C LYS A 563 -42.55 9.19 -32.05
N ARG A 564 -41.94 10.08 -32.86
CA ARG A 564 -40.58 10.65 -32.75
C ARG A 564 -40.25 11.47 -31.47
N SER A 565 -40.63 11.05 -30.26
CA SER A 565 -40.39 11.87 -29.05
C SER A 565 -40.02 11.15 -27.75
N LYS A 566 -39.61 9.87 -27.74
CA LYS A 566 -39.29 9.22 -26.45
C LYS A 566 -38.04 8.33 -26.37
N TYR A 567 -37.28 8.12 -27.44
CA TYR A 567 -36.08 7.27 -27.40
C TYR A 567 -34.82 7.85 -28.07
N ASP A 568 -34.82 9.11 -28.51
CA ASP A 568 -33.60 9.79 -28.95
C ASP A 568 -32.82 10.30 -27.72
N TYR A 569 -32.26 9.39 -26.93
CA TYR A 569 -31.32 9.71 -25.85
C TYR A 569 -29.90 9.35 -26.27
N TYR A 570 -29.38 10.01 -27.30
CA TYR A 570 -27.94 10.28 -27.52
C TYR A 570 -27.83 11.36 -28.62
N PRO A 571 -27.66 12.65 -28.30
CA PRO A 571 -27.36 13.64 -29.31
C PRO A 571 -25.88 13.53 -29.68
N SER A 572 -25.57 12.98 -30.86
CA SER A 572 -24.32 13.31 -31.53
C SER A 572 -24.39 14.79 -31.91
N ILE A 573 -23.64 15.62 -31.18
CA ILE A 573 -23.39 17.02 -31.54
C ILE A 573 -22.73 16.99 -32.92
N PHE A 574 -23.28 17.74 -33.88
CA PHE A 574 -22.88 17.88 -35.29
C PHE A 574 -23.51 16.89 -36.29
N SER A 575 -24.76 17.12 -36.68
CA SER A 575 -25.16 17.57 -38.04
C SER A 575 -26.69 17.62 -38.13
N ASP A 576 -27.19 18.44 -39.05
CA ASP A 576 -28.58 18.47 -39.52
C ASP A 576 -29.57 19.33 -38.73
N LEU A 577 -29.22 20.62 -38.58
CA LEU A 577 -30.23 21.68 -38.63
C LEU A 577 -30.56 21.96 -40.10
N GLU A 578 -31.47 21.17 -40.68
CA GLU A 578 -32.44 21.68 -41.67
C GLU A 578 -33.53 20.64 -41.99
N ASN A 579 -34.78 21.07 -41.82
CA ASN A 579 -36.00 20.51 -42.41
C ASN A 579 -36.32 19.01 -42.23
N ASP A 580 -37.15 18.66 -41.24
CA ASP A 580 -38.31 17.80 -41.56
C ASP A 580 -39.46 17.87 -40.53
N LYS A 581 -40.51 18.63 -40.85
CA LYS A 581 -41.85 18.47 -40.26
C LYS A 581 -42.54 17.31 -40.99
N ARG A 582 -42.15 16.07 -40.69
CA ARG A 582 -42.92 14.87 -41.06
C ARG A 582 -43.13 13.97 -39.85
N ASN A 583 -44.41 13.82 -39.51
CA ASN A 583 -44.94 12.96 -38.48
C ASN A 583 -45.04 11.53 -39.04
N THR A 584 -43.90 10.91 -39.37
CA THR A 584 -43.83 9.53 -39.86
C THR A 584 -43.49 8.60 -38.69
N CYS A 585 -44.39 7.67 -38.38
CA CYS A 585 -44.07 6.53 -37.53
C CYS A 585 -42.98 5.71 -38.23
N LYS A 586 -41.80 5.57 -37.61
CA LYS A 586 -40.80 4.60 -38.03
C LYS A 586 -40.96 3.33 -37.18
N GLU A 587 -40.94 2.18 -37.85
CA GLU A 587 -40.70 0.91 -37.18
C GLU A 587 -39.23 0.88 -36.79
N ILE A 588 -38.94 0.74 -35.50
CA ILE A 588 -37.59 0.50 -35.00
C ILE A 588 -37.51 -0.92 -34.47
N GLU A 589 -36.41 -1.61 -34.75
CA GLU A 589 -36.10 -2.90 -34.12
C GLU A 589 -35.40 -2.64 -32.80
N VAL A 590 -35.98 -3.13 -31.71
CA VAL A 590 -35.41 -3.03 -30.36
C VAL A 590 -35.01 -4.43 -29.91
N PRO A 591 -33.80 -4.59 -29.33
CA PRO A 591 -33.36 -5.88 -28.81
C PRO A 591 -34.22 -6.30 -27.62
N ILE A 592 -34.65 -7.55 -27.62
CA ILE A 592 -35.23 -8.20 -26.43
C ILE A 592 -34.05 -8.68 -25.59
N ILE A 593 -33.90 -8.10 -24.41
CA ILE A 593 -32.83 -8.43 -23.48
C ILE A 593 -33.35 -9.42 -22.44
N LYS A 594 -32.56 -10.45 -22.16
CA LYS A 594 -32.76 -11.34 -21.02
C LYS A 594 -31.52 -11.31 -20.12
N GLU A 595 -31.76 -11.19 -18.84
CA GLU A 595 -30.74 -11.20 -17.79
C GLU A 595 -30.44 -12.64 -17.34
N PHE A 596 -29.16 -12.91 -17.11
CA PHE A 596 -28.67 -14.16 -16.52
C PHE A 596 -27.64 -13.84 -15.44
N ASP A 597 -27.70 -14.57 -14.33
CA ASP A 597 -26.67 -14.47 -13.29
C ASP A 597 -25.50 -15.40 -13.61
N VAL A 598 -24.32 -14.84 -13.68
CA VAL A 598 -23.06 -15.54 -13.98
C VAL A 598 -22.04 -15.16 -12.92
N LEU A 599 -21.19 -16.11 -12.54
CA LEU A 599 -20.05 -15.85 -11.67
C LEU A 599 -18.80 -15.65 -12.53
N MET A 600 -18.17 -14.48 -12.41
CA MET A 600 -16.83 -14.26 -12.94
C MET A 600 -15.83 -14.98 -12.02
N PRO A 601 -14.99 -15.89 -12.54
CA PRO A 601 -14.06 -16.66 -11.70
C PRO A 601 -12.88 -15.82 -11.19
N VAL A 602 -12.80 -14.55 -11.59
CA VAL A 602 -11.75 -13.61 -11.22
C VAL A 602 -12.31 -12.20 -10.96
N MET A 603 -11.51 -11.34 -10.34
CA MET A 603 -11.72 -9.90 -10.19
C MET A 603 -10.39 -9.13 -10.28
N GLU A 604 -10.44 -7.81 -10.42
CA GLU A 604 -9.25 -6.96 -10.44
C GLU A 604 -8.93 -6.42 -9.04
N TYR A 605 -7.76 -6.79 -8.54
CA TYR A 605 -7.11 -6.12 -7.41
C TYR A 605 -6.46 -4.83 -7.89
N ASN A 606 -6.78 -3.72 -7.24
CA ASN A 606 -6.26 -2.40 -7.60
C ASN A 606 -5.64 -1.70 -6.38
N TRP A 607 -4.34 -1.41 -6.47
CA TRP A 607 -3.64 -0.57 -5.51
C TRP A 607 -2.94 0.58 -6.24
N GLU A 608 -3.20 1.83 -5.83
CA GLU A 608 -2.65 2.99 -6.54
C GLU A 608 -1.17 3.23 -6.14
N ASP A 609 -0.28 3.25 -7.13
CA ASP A 609 1.18 3.29 -6.90
C ASP A 609 1.67 4.55 -6.16
N TYR A 610 0.91 5.65 -6.19
CA TYR A 610 1.28 6.87 -5.47
C TYR A 610 1.22 6.71 -3.94
N HIS A 611 0.58 5.64 -3.44
CA HIS A 611 0.53 5.35 -2.02
C HIS A 611 1.89 4.95 -1.48
N SER A 612 2.67 4.10 -2.15
CA SER A 612 3.99 3.71 -1.65
C SER A 612 4.89 3.22 -2.78
N SER A 613 6.15 3.66 -2.77
CA SER A 613 7.20 3.23 -3.70
C SER A 613 7.62 1.76 -3.55
N ILE A 614 7.13 1.08 -2.50
CA ILE A 614 7.44 -0.33 -2.23
C ILE A 614 6.23 -1.25 -2.36
N ASN A 615 5.01 -0.73 -2.54
CA ASN A 615 3.82 -1.52 -2.87
C ASN A 615 3.52 -1.41 -4.37
N ASN A 616 4.42 -1.95 -5.19
CA ASN A 616 4.38 -1.80 -6.65
C ASN A 616 3.61 -2.94 -7.34
N ALA A 617 2.91 -3.79 -6.59
CA ALA A 617 2.06 -4.83 -7.17
C ALA A 617 1.04 -4.25 -8.17
N GLY A 618 0.59 -3.02 -7.93
CA GLY A 618 -0.30 -2.28 -8.82
C GLY A 618 -1.61 -3.01 -9.06
N HIS A 619 -1.86 -3.35 -10.32
CA HIS A 619 -3.09 -3.99 -10.80
C HIS A 619 -2.85 -5.46 -11.12
N ASN A 620 -3.61 -6.36 -10.48
CA ASN A 620 -3.54 -7.80 -10.74
C ASN A 620 -4.93 -8.43 -10.76
N THR A 621 -5.13 -9.36 -11.69
CA THR A 621 -6.31 -10.21 -11.71
C THR A 621 -6.18 -11.31 -10.67
N ILE A 622 -7.14 -11.44 -9.76
CA ILE A 622 -7.14 -12.41 -8.65
C ILE A 622 -8.33 -13.36 -8.78
N VAL A 623 -8.22 -14.56 -8.20
CA VAL A 623 -9.32 -15.54 -8.17
C VAL A 623 -10.49 -15.02 -7.34
N ALA A 624 -11.71 -15.31 -7.77
CA ALA A 624 -12.93 -14.95 -7.05
C ALA A 624 -12.96 -15.53 -5.63
N LYS A 625 -13.38 -14.74 -4.63
CA LYS A 625 -13.48 -15.20 -3.24
C LYS A 625 -14.44 -16.39 -3.09
N GLU A 626 -15.46 -16.49 -3.94
CA GLU A 626 -16.44 -17.57 -3.93
C GLU A 626 -15.76 -18.91 -4.20
N ILE A 627 -14.79 -18.94 -5.11
CA ILE A 627 -14.00 -20.13 -5.44
C ILE A 627 -13.01 -20.42 -4.31
N ALA A 628 -12.22 -19.42 -3.92
CA ALA A 628 -11.17 -19.58 -2.91
C ALA A 628 -11.75 -20.03 -1.55
N ASN A 629 -12.83 -19.40 -1.08
CA ASN A 629 -13.44 -19.71 0.21
C ASN A 629 -14.14 -21.07 0.20
N HIS A 630 -14.84 -21.44 -0.88
CA HIS A 630 -15.49 -22.75 -1.02
C HIS A 630 -14.47 -23.90 -0.97
N LEU A 631 -13.35 -23.72 -1.68
CA LEU A 631 -12.28 -24.71 -1.75
C LEU A 631 -11.29 -24.63 -0.56
N LYS A 632 -11.47 -23.65 0.34
CA LYS A 632 -10.59 -23.38 1.50
C LYS A 632 -9.14 -23.13 1.09
N LEU A 633 -8.95 -22.41 -0.01
CA LEU A 633 -7.64 -21.98 -0.46
C LEU A 633 -7.14 -20.83 0.41
N VAL A 634 -5.82 -20.72 0.54
CA VAL A 634 -5.16 -19.68 1.34
C VAL A 634 -4.13 -18.94 0.49
N SER A 635 -3.95 -17.64 0.72
CA SER A 635 -2.92 -16.86 0.02
C SER A 635 -1.52 -17.39 0.33
N GLN A 636 -0.69 -17.48 -0.71
CA GLN A 636 0.76 -17.53 -0.53
C GLN A 636 1.25 -16.12 -0.18
N PRO A 637 1.94 -15.91 0.96
CA PRO A 637 2.38 -14.58 1.35
C PRO A 637 3.23 -13.89 0.25
N GLN A 638 2.98 -12.59 0.05
CA GLN A 638 3.65 -11.70 -0.92
C GLN A 638 3.30 -11.99 -2.39
N THR A 639 2.50 -13.00 -2.69
CA THR A 639 2.05 -13.29 -4.06
C THR A 639 0.52 -13.26 -4.14
N PHE A 640 -0.02 -13.30 -5.36
CA PHE A 640 -1.45 -13.49 -5.60
C PHE A 640 -1.81 -14.96 -5.85
N ASP A 641 -0.84 -15.86 -5.68
CA ASP A 641 -1.03 -17.28 -5.84
C ASP A 641 -1.75 -17.85 -4.61
N LEU A 642 -2.54 -18.91 -4.84
CA LEU A 642 -3.24 -19.60 -3.79
C LEU A 642 -2.65 -20.97 -3.56
N LEU A 643 -2.69 -21.42 -2.30
CA LEU A 643 -2.30 -22.75 -1.86
C LEU A 643 -3.54 -23.54 -1.42
N ASP A 644 -3.51 -24.85 -1.65
CA ASP A 644 -4.47 -25.77 -1.06
C ASP A 644 -4.12 -26.13 0.39
N SER A 645 -4.96 -26.95 1.03
CA SER A 645 -4.77 -27.39 2.42
C SER A 645 -3.47 -28.17 2.67
N ASN A 646 -2.83 -28.70 1.63
CA ASN A 646 -1.56 -29.42 1.72
C ASN A 646 -0.36 -28.50 1.43
N GLY A 647 -0.60 -27.20 1.19
CA GLY A 647 0.43 -26.25 0.80
C GLY A 647 0.90 -26.38 -0.64
N SER A 648 0.19 -27.14 -1.48
CA SER A 648 0.48 -27.21 -2.92
C SER A 648 -0.14 -26.02 -3.64
N ILE A 649 0.52 -25.53 -4.69
CA ILE A 649 -0.02 -24.43 -5.51
C ILE A 649 -1.37 -24.86 -6.11
N ALA A 650 -2.37 -24.02 -5.91
CA ALA A 650 -3.75 -24.20 -6.32
C ALA A 650 -4.13 -23.25 -7.46
N SER A 651 -3.63 -22.01 -7.43
CA SER A 651 -3.74 -21.04 -8.53
C SER A 651 -2.44 -20.30 -8.74
N LEU A 652 -2.22 -19.81 -9.95
CA LEU A 652 -0.98 -19.13 -10.32
C LEU A 652 -1.26 -17.94 -11.25
N ASN A 653 -0.62 -16.81 -10.96
CA ASN A 653 -0.68 -15.59 -11.75
C ASN A 653 0.58 -15.43 -12.62
N LEU A 654 0.40 -15.28 -13.93
CA LEU A 654 1.48 -15.06 -14.89
C LEU A 654 1.36 -13.66 -15.50
N LYS A 655 2.50 -13.00 -15.68
CA LYS A 655 2.60 -11.67 -16.28
C LYS A 655 3.83 -11.57 -17.17
N TYR A 656 3.65 -10.92 -18.32
CA TYR A 656 4.73 -10.47 -19.19
C TYR A 656 4.45 -9.05 -19.65
N PHE A 657 5.45 -8.18 -19.55
CA PHE A 657 5.38 -6.81 -20.01
C PHE A 657 6.68 -6.43 -20.75
N ASN A 658 6.54 -6.08 -22.03
CA ASN A 658 7.57 -5.43 -22.82
C ASN A 658 7.21 -3.94 -23.06
N ASN A 659 5.99 -3.70 -23.51
CA ASN A 659 5.39 -2.37 -23.62
C ASN A 659 3.86 -2.45 -23.56
N TYR A 660 3.17 -1.31 -23.61
CA TYR A 660 1.70 -1.21 -23.48
C TYR A 660 0.92 -2.05 -24.50
N ASN A 661 1.45 -2.24 -25.72
CA ASN A 661 0.80 -3.06 -26.75
C ASN A 661 1.43 -4.46 -26.91
N ASN A 662 2.46 -4.79 -26.13
CA ASN A 662 3.15 -6.08 -26.15
C ASN A 662 3.31 -6.60 -24.73
N ASN A 663 2.24 -7.21 -24.23
CA ASN A 663 2.14 -7.77 -22.88
C ASN A 663 1.11 -8.89 -22.85
N HIS A 664 1.14 -9.70 -21.78
CA HIS A 664 0.07 -10.62 -21.49
C HIS A 664 0.00 -10.94 -19.99
N SER A 665 -1.19 -11.31 -19.54
CA SER A 665 -1.45 -11.84 -18.21
C SER A 665 -2.31 -13.09 -18.30
N PHE A 666 -2.11 -14.03 -17.37
CA PHE A 666 -2.96 -15.21 -17.22
C PHE A 666 -3.18 -15.53 -15.74
N VAL A 667 -4.38 -16.01 -15.42
CA VAL A 667 -4.72 -16.58 -14.12
C VAL A 667 -5.16 -18.03 -14.34
N TYR A 668 -4.46 -18.97 -13.70
CA TYR A 668 -4.77 -20.40 -13.78
C TYR A 668 -5.22 -20.95 -12.43
N ILE A 669 -6.05 -21.99 -12.47
CA ILE A 669 -6.38 -22.84 -11.32
C ILE A 669 -6.17 -24.31 -11.67
N ARG A 670 -5.83 -25.14 -10.68
CA ARG A 670 -5.70 -26.60 -10.86
C ARG A 670 -7.05 -27.23 -11.24
N LYS A 671 -7.05 -28.16 -12.19
CA LYS A 671 -8.28 -28.76 -12.77
C LYS A 671 -9.14 -29.46 -11.71
N ASP A 672 -8.54 -30.27 -10.85
CA ASP A 672 -9.24 -31.00 -9.79
C ASP A 672 -10.00 -30.07 -8.83
N LEU A 673 -9.45 -28.88 -8.59
CA LEU A 673 -10.07 -27.86 -7.74
C LEU A 673 -11.26 -27.19 -8.43
N LEU A 674 -11.10 -26.81 -9.71
CA LEU A 674 -12.21 -26.24 -10.49
C LEU A 674 -13.34 -27.26 -10.68
N ASP A 675 -13.03 -28.49 -11.07
CA ASP A 675 -14.00 -29.58 -11.24
C ASP A 675 -14.82 -29.79 -9.96
N LYS A 676 -14.13 -29.82 -8.81
CA LYS A 676 -14.76 -29.95 -7.51
C LYS A 676 -15.71 -28.79 -7.24
N TYR A 677 -15.28 -27.55 -7.47
CA TYR A 677 -16.12 -26.37 -7.28
C TYR A 677 -17.38 -26.42 -8.17
N LEU A 678 -17.22 -26.76 -9.45
CA LEU A 678 -18.33 -26.85 -10.40
C LEU A 678 -19.34 -27.93 -10.00
N LEU A 679 -18.85 -29.09 -9.56
CA LEU A 679 -19.68 -30.19 -9.07
C LEU A 679 -20.45 -29.80 -7.80
N ASP A 680 -19.75 -29.25 -6.80
CA ASP A 680 -20.33 -28.88 -5.51
C ASP A 680 -21.39 -27.76 -5.64
N THR A 681 -21.23 -26.87 -6.62
CA THR A 681 -22.12 -25.72 -6.85
C THR A 681 -23.17 -25.94 -7.94
N ASN A 682 -23.22 -27.12 -8.56
CA ASN A 682 -24.10 -27.44 -9.68
C ASN A 682 -24.00 -26.42 -10.84
N CYS A 683 -22.76 -26.06 -11.18
CA CYS A 683 -22.42 -25.13 -12.25
C CYS A 683 -21.61 -25.81 -13.34
N GLN A 684 -21.53 -25.15 -14.49
CA GLN A 684 -20.64 -25.48 -15.59
C GLN A 684 -19.77 -24.26 -15.93
N PHE A 685 -18.65 -24.52 -16.61
CA PHE A 685 -17.68 -23.50 -16.99
C PHE A 685 -17.62 -23.35 -18.51
N ALA A 686 -17.37 -22.14 -18.99
CA ALA A 686 -17.11 -21.88 -20.39
C ALA A 686 -16.15 -20.70 -20.55
N TRP A 687 -15.44 -20.67 -21.66
CA TRP A 687 -14.63 -19.54 -22.07
C TRP A 687 -15.37 -18.70 -23.10
N ALA A 688 -15.52 -17.42 -22.81
CA ALA A 688 -15.84 -16.39 -23.80
C ALA A 688 -14.52 -15.72 -24.23
N ILE A 689 -14.08 -16.02 -25.45
CA ILE A 689 -12.85 -15.47 -26.02
C ILE A 689 -13.24 -14.42 -27.03
N TRP A 690 -12.67 -13.22 -26.93
CA TRP A 690 -12.91 -12.16 -27.91
C TRP A 690 -11.72 -11.23 -28.00
N GLY A 691 -11.65 -10.47 -29.08
CA GLY A 691 -10.59 -9.51 -29.29
C GLY A 691 -10.80 -8.71 -30.56
N GLU A 692 -9.87 -7.81 -30.82
CA GLU A 692 -9.90 -6.95 -31.98
C GLU A 692 -8.58 -7.02 -32.72
N ARG A 693 -8.67 -7.04 -34.05
CA ARG A 693 -7.57 -6.69 -34.94
C ARG A 693 -7.80 -5.27 -35.41
N ASP A 694 -6.81 -4.42 -35.23
CA ASP A 694 -6.82 -3.05 -35.74
C ASP A 694 -5.50 -2.74 -36.45
N VAL A 695 -5.58 -1.78 -37.37
CA VAL A 695 -4.43 -1.30 -38.13
C VAL A 695 -3.79 -0.13 -37.39
N ARG A 696 -2.47 -0.16 -37.22
CA ARG A 696 -1.71 0.87 -36.48
C ARG A 696 -0.62 1.46 -37.33
N PHE A 697 -0.60 2.78 -37.45
CA PHE A 697 0.31 3.51 -38.33
C PHE A 697 1.27 4.38 -37.53
N GLN A 698 2.50 4.54 -38.04
CA GLN A 698 3.51 5.38 -37.42
C GLN A 698 3.20 6.89 -37.55
N SER A 699 2.47 7.29 -38.59
CA SER A 699 2.11 8.69 -38.86
C SER A 699 0.64 8.85 -39.24
N GLU A 700 0.08 10.01 -38.93
CA GLU A 700 -1.30 10.36 -39.30
C GLU A 700 -1.48 10.46 -40.81
N GLU A 701 -0.45 10.92 -41.54
CA GLU A 701 -0.46 10.95 -43.01
C GLU A 701 -0.65 9.54 -43.60
N ARG A 702 0.10 8.55 -43.08
CA ARG A 702 -0.01 7.15 -43.51
C ARG A 702 -1.38 6.57 -43.16
N ARG A 703 -1.90 6.88 -41.96
CA ARG A 703 -3.26 6.50 -41.55
C ARG A 703 -4.30 7.03 -42.52
N GLN A 704 -4.23 8.31 -42.87
CA GLN A 704 -5.20 8.95 -43.74
C GLN A 704 -5.10 8.45 -45.19
N GLU A 705 -3.89 8.22 -45.71
CA GLU A 705 -3.66 7.57 -47.00
C GLU A 705 -4.34 6.19 -47.04
N TYR A 706 -4.13 5.37 -46.01
CA TYR A 706 -4.69 4.02 -45.94
C TYR A 706 -6.22 4.02 -45.95
N PHE A 707 -6.85 4.81 -45.08
CA PHE A 707 -8.32 4.85 -44.98
C PHE A 707 -8.99 5.53 -46.17
N ASN A 708 -8.31 6.46 -46.86
CA ASN A 708 -8.81 7.01 -48.12
C ASN A 708 -8.79 5.97 -49.26
N ALA A 709 -7.76 5.12 -49.30
CA ALA A 709 -7.63 4.05 -50.30
C ALA A 709 -8.52 2.83 -49.98
N ASN A 710 -8.88 2.63 -48.71
CA ASN A 710 -9.56 1.45 -48.20
C ASN A 710 -10.70 1.87 -47.26
N PRO A 711 -11.92 2.15 -47.79
CA PRO A 711 -13.06 2.58 -46.98
C PRO A 711 -13.67 1.40 -46.20
N PHE A 712 -12.94 0.89 -45.21
CA PHE A 712 -13.35 -0.21 -44.32
C PHE A 712 -13.38 0.23 -42.85
N LYS A 713 -13.77 -0.69 -41.96
CA LYS A 713 -13.80 -0.47 -40.51
C LYS A 713 -12.37 -0.38 -39.95
N GLU A 714 -12.17 0.48 -38.95
CA GLU A 714 -10.85 0.68 -38.30
C GLU A 714 -10.35 -0.58 -37.57
N TYR A 715 -11.27 -1.48 -37.22
CA TYR A 715 -10.98 -2.72 -36.52
C TYR A 715 -11.98 -3.81 -36.91
N GLN A 716 -11.58 -5.06 -36.68
CA GLN A 716 -12.42 -6.23 -36.84
C GLN A 716 -12.44 -7.05 -35.54
N VAL A 717 -13.65 -7.32 -35.04
CA VAL A 717 -13.87 -8.14 -33.86
C VAL A 717 -13.85 -9.62 -34.26
N PHE A 718 -13.17 -10.43 -33.47
CA PHE A 718 -13.28 -11.88 -33.50
C PHE A 718 -13.70 -12.39 -32.13
N GLN A 719 -14.42 -13.51 -32.11
CA GLN A 719 -14.92 -14.10 -30.88
C GLN A 719 -15.18 -15.60 -31.03
N LYS A 720 -15.11 -16.32 -29.92
CA LYS A 720 -15.37 -17.75 -29.84
C LYS A 720 -15.85 -18.10 -28.43
N VAL A 721 -16.84 -18.98 -28.34
CA VAL A 721 -17.25 -19.60 -27.08
C VAL A 721 -16.79 -21.05 -27.08
N ILE A 722 -16.04 -21.45 -26.05
CA ILE A 722 -15.57 -22.82 -25.87
C ILE A 722 -16.17 -23.35 -24.57
N GLU A 723 -16.84 -24.48 -24.67
CA GLU A 723 -17.46 -25.16 -23.53
C GLU A 723 -16.41 -26.02 -22.82
N TYR A 724 -16.35 -25.95 -21.50
CA TYR A 724 -15.45 -26.78 -20.70
C TYR A 724 -16.07 -28.16 -20.48
N ILE A 725 -15.28 -29.21 -20.71
CA ILE A 725 -15.69 -30.59 -20.47
C ILE A 725 -14.98 -31.05 -19.20
N THR A 726 -15.74 -31.20 -18.12
CA THR A 726 -15.29 -31.74 -16.83
C THR A 726 -14.80 -33.18 -16.96
#